data_AF-A0A2E0UJV9-F1
#
_entry.id   AF-A0A2E0UJV9-F1
#
_cell.length_a   1.000
_cell.length_b   1.000
_cell.length_c   1.000
_cell.angle_alpha   90.00
_cell.angle_beta   90.00
_cell.angle_gamma   90.00
#
_symmetry.space_group_name_H-M   'P 1'
#
loop_
_entity.id
_entity.type
_entity.pdbx_description
1 polymer ?
#
loop_
_entity_poly.entity_id
_entity_poly.type
_entity_poly.pdbx_seq_one_letter_code
_entity_poly.pdbx_strand_id
1 'polypeptide(L)'
;MDLLFFIVILLIALAAVDLMVGVANDAVNFLNSALGSKVAPRKWIFIIASLGIVVGVTFSSGLMEVARKGIFDPSFFLLPEIMFIFLAVMITDVLLLDFFNTFGLPTSTTVSIVFELLGAALAIAALKMVSAGEPFFDAFIAINAPGVLKIISGIILSIVIAFTVGAIIQYLTRMLFTFDYKVNMRKYGALWGGVALTAITFFIILKGAKGASFISDEASAWILNNVWLIALISMGFWAVVLQILMMTVKINVFKPIVLVGTFALAMAFAANDLVNFIGAPLAGLKAYVIGAASDDPMNLTMGALAEKVKANTWYLLIAGVIMVVTLWLNKKARSVTKTEINLGRQSAGVERFESIAPARGIVRAVLIVFDFISRITPKEIRDAVSRRFDNSRAILPVNDEDGETPAFDLVRAAVNLMVAAVLISIGTTMKLPLSTTYVTFTVAMATALPDRAWGRDSAVYRVSGVLTVFGGWFFTALLASFTAAIVALIIFYGQLPAIIGLLILAAFTLYRSTIYHTKREKELEDQPAAIIFDTDQHEQAKQFLRESMARYIKRSQEVFESNTKGLATENLGLLRKARKDAKSLHRGARTMTQTIVHTSSVKSAEQIEEDRALALAIRALQNLARSVQNLASQVFEHVDNLYDEFDDEAIEEMKELDQKLREVLSMANDLLIGKTDETIPEMEEKAAKLKKLCRKLDKRHLKRLRKQTAHSRADLLFFEIISDTATILDNTLLMLHVLEQYRKQAPYLEDEDEDEEVEAEQKESKK
;
A
#
# COMPACT_ATOMS: atom_id res chain seq x y z
N MET A 1 -4.27 37.39 -25.82
CA MET A 1 -3.07 36.55 -25.94
C MET A 1 -2.33 36.37 -24.62
N ASP A 2 -2.23 37.40 -23.78
CA ASP A 2 -1.51 37.35 -22.50
C ASP A 2 -2.03 36.28 -21.53
N LEU A 3 -3.35 36.14 -21.41
CA LEU A 3 -3.96 35.08 -20.60
C LEU A 3 -3.56 33.68 -21.09
N LEU A 4 -3.55 33.45 -22.41
CA LEU A 4 -3.18 32.15 -22.97
C LEU A 4 -1.69 31.84 -22.76
N PHE A 5 -0.82 32.86 -22.87
CA PHE A 5 0.59 32.72 -22.56
C PHE A 5 0.81 32.37 -21.08
N PHE A 6 0.08 33.03 -20.18
CA PHE A 6 0.08 32.70 -18.75
C PHE A 6 -0.36 31.24 -18.51
N ILE A 7 -1.41 30.77 -19.19
CA ILE A 7 -1.84 29.36 -19.12
C ILE A 7 -0.72 28.41 -19.58
N VAL A 8 0.02 28.73 -20.65
CA VAL A 8 1.16 27.90 -21.09
C VAL A 8 2.22 27.77 -20.00
N ILE A 9 2.58 28.88 -19.33
CA ILE A 9 3.53 28.85 -18.21
C ILE A 9 3.04 27.93 -17.09
N LEU A 10 1.75 28.05 -16.74
CA LEU A 10 1.13 27.20 -15.73
C LEU A 10 1.11 25.72 -16.13
N LEU A 11 0.79 25.40 -17.39
CA LEU A 11 0.81 24.03 -17.90
C LEU A 11 2.20 23.40 -17.77
N ILE A 12 3.27 24.15 -18.07
CA ILE A 12 4.65 23.66 -17.93
C ILE A 12 5.01 23.45 -16.45
N ALA A 13 4.61 24.38 -15.57
CA ALA A 13 4.85 24.24 -14.14
C ALA A 13 4.08 23.05 -13.55
N LEU A 14 2.81 22.88 -13.92
CA LEU A 14 1.98 21.74 -13.51
C LEU A 14 2.53 20.43 -14.06
N ALA A 15 3.05 20.40 -15.29
CA ALA A 15 3.70 19.20 -15.84
C ALA A 15 4.86 18.70 -14.96
N ALA A 16 5.65 19.62 -14.40
CA ALA A 16 6.74 19.26 -13.51
C ALA A 16 6.23 18.66 -12.19
N VAL A 17 5.18 19.26 -11.60
CA VAL A 17 4.53 18.74 -10.39
C VAL A 17 3.88 17.39 -10.68
N ASP A 18 3.22 17.26 -11.81
CA ASP A 18 2.52 16.06 -12.22
C ASP A 18 3.49 14.90 -12.47
N LEU A 19 4.64 15.14 -13.11
CA LEU A 19 5.72 14.16 -13.18
C LEU A 19 6.17 13.69 -11.79
N MET A 20 6.24 14.59 -10.80
CA MET A 20 6.62 14.23 -9.44
C MET A 20 5.57 13.36 -8.73
N VAL A 21 4.28 13.64 -8.96
CA VAL A 21 3.17 12.92 -8.31
C VAL A 21 2.87 11.61 -9.06
N GLY A 22 2.85 11.63 -10.39
CA GLY A 22 2.65 10.47 -11.25
C GLY A 22 3.72 9.40 -11.09
N VAL A 23 5.01 9.77 -11.10
CA VAL A 23 6.10 8.80 -10.83
C VAL A 23 5.98 8.21 -9.43
N ALA A 24 5.52 8.99 -8.45
CA ALA A 24 5.32 8.46 -7.12
C ALA A 24 4.25 7.37 -7.07
N ASN A 25 3.24 7.43 -7.95
CA ASN A 25 2.25 6.38 -8.09
C ASN A 25 2.81 5.18 -8.86
N ASP A 26 3.35 5.41 -10.06
CA ASP A 26 3.69 4.36 -11.02
C ASP A 26 5.04 3.69 -10.75
N ALA A 27 5.86 4.23 -9.85
CA ALA A 27 7.14 3.62 -9.45
C ALA A 27 6.97 2.17 -8.96
N VAL A 28 5.84 1.87 -8.34
CA VAL A 28 5.55 0.52 -7.84
C VAL A 28 5.51 -0.52 -8.97
N ASN A 29 5.08 -0.14 -10.17
CA ASN A 29 4.87 -1.05 -11.31
C ASN A 29 6.16 -1.76 -11.74
N PHE A 30 7.31 -1.10 -11.61
CA PHE A 30 8.63 -1.64 -11.97
C PHE A 30 9.52 -1.95 -10.76
N LEU A 31 9.26 -1.35 -9.59
CA LEU A 31 10.03 -1.59 -8.37
C LEU A 31 9.50 -2.74 -7.51
N ASN A 32 8.20 -3.07 -7.56
CA ASN A 32 7.57 -4.05 -6.65
C ASN A 32 8.33 -5.37 -6.64
N SER A 33 8.55 -5.98 -7.80
CA SER A 33 9.19 -7.30 -7.87
C SER A 33 10.64 -7.30 -7.36
N ALA A 34 11.40 -6.24 -7.64
CA ALA A 34 12.79 -6.14 -7.19
C ALA A 34 12.92 -5.84 -5.70
N LEU A 35 12.12 -4.90 -5.17
CA LEU A 35 12.12 -4.57 -3.75
C LEU A 35 11.48 -5.66 -2.90
N GLY A 36 10.35 -6.22 -3.35
CA GLY A 36 9.63 -7.28 -2.64
C GLY A 36 10.42 -8.59 -2.53
N SER A 37 11.24 -8.91 -3.52
CA SER A 37 12.13 -10.08 -3.48
C SER A 37 13.52 -9.81 -2.92
N LYS A 38 13.84 -8.54 -2.63
CA LYS A 38 15.16 -8.10 -2.17
C LYS A 38 16.29 -8.63 -3.05
N VAL A 39 16.11 -8.52 -4.38
CA VAL A 39 17.03 -9.10 -5.36
C VAL A 39 18.46 -8.53 -5.26
N ALA A 40 18.55 -7.25 -4.91
CA ALA A 40 19.76 -6.47 -4.75
C ALA A 40 19.52 -5.33 -3.75
N PRO A 41 20.57 -4.73 -3.17
CA PRO A 41 20.41 -3.55 -2.31
C PRO A 41 19.64 -2.45 -3.02
N ARG A 42 18.80 -1.74 -2.27
CA ARG A 42 17.86 -0.74 -2.79
C ARG A 42 18.52 0.27 -3.75
N LYS A 43 19.74 0.73 -3.43
CA LYS A 43 20.51 1.67 -4.27
C LYS A 43 20.68 1.16 -5.71
N TRP A 44 21.00 -0.12 -5.89
CA TRP A 44 21.22 -0.72 -7.21
C TRP A 44 19.94 -0.86 -8.00
N ILE A 45 18.85 -1.26 -7.34
CA ILE A 45 17.52 -1.34 -7.97
C ILE A 45 17.12 0.04 -8.51
N PHE A 46 17.35 1.11 -7.73
CA PHE A 46 17.01 2.47 -8.11
C PHE A 46 17.88 2.98 -9.27
N ILE A 47 19.18 2.66 -9.29
CA ILE A 47 20.06 2.99 -10.43
C ILE A 47 19.54 2.32 -11.71
N ILE A 48 19.22 1.03 -11.66
CA ILE A 48 18.74 0.26 -12.81
C ILE A 48 17.41 0.81 -13.32
N ALA A 49 16.46 1.10 -12.42
CA ALA A 49 15.21 1.74 -12.79
C ALA A 49 15.42 3.13 -13.41
N SER A 50 16.35 3.93 -12.87
CA SER A 50 16.67 5.27 -13.38
C SER A 50 17.26 5.20 -14.80
N LEU A 51 18.15 4.25 -15.07
CA LEU A 51 18.66 4.00 -16.42
C LEU A 51 17.52 3.61 -17.38
N GLY A 52 16.61 2.74 -16.91
CA GLY A 52 15.40 2.38 -17.66
C GLY A 52 14.57 3.60 -18.04
N ILE A 53 14.31 4.50 -17.08
CA ILE A 53 13.55 5.74 -17.31
C ILE A 53 14.25 6.63 -18.35
N VAL A 54 15.55 6.90 -18.20
CA VAL A 54 16.32 7.76 -19.11
C VAL A 54 16.33 7.19 -20.53
N VAL A 55 16.47 5.87 -20.68
CA VAL A 55 16.37 5.22 -21.98
C VAL A 55 14.94 5.29 -22.51
N GLY A 56 13.94 5.05 -21.66
CA GLY A 56 12.51 5.04 -22.04
C GLY A 56 12.00 6.38 -22.56
N VAL A 57 12.41 7.51 -21.98
CA VAL A 57 11.95 8.83 -22.46
C VAL A 57 12.36 9.10 -23.91
N THR A 58 13.46 8.52 -24.39
CA THR A 58 13.90 8.66 -25.78
C THR A 58 13.00 7.93 -26.79
N PHE A 59 12.16 7.00 -26.32
CA PHE A 59 11.22 6.22 -27.13
C PHE A 59 9.76 6.72 -27.06
N SER A 60 9.46 7.80 -26.32
CA SER A 60 8.08 8.22 -26.02
C SER A 60 7.34 8.96 -27.17
N SER A 61 8.02 9.20 -28.30
CA SER A 61 7.52 10.08 -29.36
C SER A 61 6.20 9.64 -30.03
N GLY A 62 5.86 8.34 -29.99
CA GLY A 62 4.72 7.76 -30.71
C GLY A 62 3.34 7.87 -30.02
N LEU A 63 3.28 8.09 -28.71
CA LEU A 63 2.01 8.06 -27.94
C LEU A 63 1.33 9.43 -27.79
N MET A 64 2.01 10.52 -28.15
CA MET A 64 1.46 11.88 -28.07
C MET A 64 0.22 12.10 -28.95
N GLU A 65 -0.10 11.20 -29.87
CA GLU A 65 -1.32 11.27 -30.67
C GLU A 65 -2.59 10.98 -29.85
N VAL A 66 -2.51 10.13 -28.82
CA VAL A 66 -3.68 9.68 -28.05
C VAL A 66 -4.27 10.82 -27.20
N ALA A 67 -3.42 11.59 -26.52
CA ALA A 67 -3.85 12.72 -25.70
C ALA A 67 -4.41 13.91 -26.50
N ARG A 68 -4.16 13.96 -27.82
CA ARG A 68 -4.56 15.09 -28.69
C ARG A 68 -5.83 14.85 -29.49
N LYS A 69 -6.07 13.64 -29.97
CA LYS A 69 -7.24 13.30 -30.81
C LYS A 69 -7.91 11.96 -30.49
N GLY A 70 -7.39 11.24 -29.50
CA GLY A 70 -7.90 9.93 -29.12
C GLY A 70 -9.22 9.99 -28.36
N ILE A 71 -9.53 11.13 -27.72
CA ILE A 71 -10.62 11.28 -26.76
C ILE A 71 -11.68 12.26 -27.26
N PHE A 72 -11.26 13.40 -27.80
CA PHE A 72 -12.15 14.41 -28.38
C PHE A 72 -11.59 14.90 -29.73
N ASP A 73 -12.44 15.53 -30.53
CA ASP A 73 -12.06 16.19 -31.77
C ASP A 73 -11.63 17.65 -31.51
N PRO A 74 -10.34 18.00 -31.69
CA PRO A 74 -9.85 19.37 -31.45
C PRO A 74 -10.50 20.45 -32.31
N SER A 75 -11.03 20.08 -33.48
CA SER A 75 -11.66 21.03 -34.41
C SER A 75 -12.95 21.63 -33.85
N PHE A 76 -13.60 20.93 -32.92
CA PHE A 76 -14.80 21.39 -32.24
C PHE A 76 -14.54 22.55 -31.28
N PHE A 77 -13.30 22.69 -30.78
CA PHE A 77 -12.94 23.65 -29.75
C PHE A 77 -12.18 24.84 -30.32
N LEU A 78 -12.49 26.02 -29.81
CA LEU A 78 -11.72 27.24 -30.03
C LEU A 78 -10.43 27.21 -29.20
N LEU A 79 -9.46 28.03 -29.58
CA LEU A 79 -8.19 28.13 -28.86
C LEU A 79 -8.36 28.39 -27.34
N PRO A 80 -9.18 29.33 -26.85
CA PRO A 80 -9.34 29.51 -25.41
C PRO A 80 -9.97 28.30 -24.73
N GLU A 81 -10.97 27.70 -25.38
CA GLU A 81 -11.69 26.51 -24.89
C GLU A 81 -10.74 25.34 -24.67
N ILE A 82 -9.87 25.05 -25.64
CA ILE A 82 -8.92 23.93 -25.52
C ILE A 82 -7.86 24.19 -24.44
N MET A 83 -7.45 25.44 -24.27
CA MET A 83 -6.49 25.85 -23.23
C MET A 83 -7.10 25.68 -21.83
N PHE A 84 -8.39 25.98 -21.66
CA PHE A 84 -9.11 25.75 -20.41
C PHE A 84 -9.26 24.25 -20.12
N ILE A 85 -9.56 23.43 -21.13
CA ILE A 85 -9.61 21.96 -20.99
C ILE A 85 -8.26 21.43 -20.49
N PHE A 86 -7.15 21.77 -21.16
CA PHE A 86 -5.84 21.27 -20.75
C PHE A 86 -5.44 21.74 -19.36
N LEU A 87 -5.73 23.00 -19.00
CA LEU A 87 -5.43 23.49 -17.66
C LEU A 87 -6.26 22.78 -16.58
N ALA A 88 -7.56 22.58 -16.83
CA ALA A 88 -8.45 21.88 -15.91
C ALA A 88 -8.00 20.43 -15.67
N VAL A 89 -7.59 19.76 -16.74
CA VAL A 89 -7.04 18.40 -16.71
C VAL A 89 -5.79 18.36 -15.84
N MET A 90 -4.80 19.23 -16.09
CA MET A 90 -3.54 19.22 -15.31
C MET A 90 -3.74 19.55 -13.83
N ILE A 91 -4.65 20.47 -13.49
CA ILE A 91 -4.97 20.76 -12.08
C ILE A 91 -5.62 19.53 -11.44
N THR A 92 -6.52 18.86 -12.17
CA THR A 92 -7.25 17.69 -11.65
C THR A 92 -6.32 16.49 -11.46
N ASP A 93 -5.45 16.18 -12.43
CA ASP A 93 -4.56 15.01 -12.37
C ASP A 93 -3.60 15.11 -11.17
N VAL A 94 -2.96 16.28 -11.00
CA VAL A 94 -2.06 16.53 -9.85
C VAL A 94 -2.78 16.29 -8.52
N LEU A 95 -4.02 16.77 -8.37
CA LEU A 95 -4.79 16.60 -7.14
C LEU A 95 -5.24 15.16 -6.93
N LEU A 96 -5.68 14.50 -7.99
CA LEU A 96 -6.18 13.14 -7.95
C LEU A 96 -5.05 12.15 -7.62
N LEU A 97 -3.94 12.25 -8.34
CA LEU A 97 -2.78 11.39 -8.10
C LEU A 97 -2.18 11.65 -6.71
N ASP A 98 -2.15 12.90 -6.25
CA ASP A 98 -1.65 13.23 -4.91
C ASP A 98 -2.55 12.66 -3.82
N PHE A 99 -3.87 12.67 -4.01
CA PHE A 99 -4.82 12.01 -3.14
C PHE A 99 -4.50 10.51 -3.02
N PHE A 100 -4.42 9.78 -4.13
CA PHE A 100 -4.12 8.35 -4.11
C PHE A 100 -2.75 8.03 -3.47
N ASN A 101 -1.73 8.83 -3.79
CA ASN A 101 -0.39 8.71 -3.22
C ASN A 101 -0.37 8.93 -1.70
N THR A 102 -1.13 9.93 -1.22
CA THR A 102 -1.27 10.24 0.20
C THR A 102 -1.90 9.09 0.96
N PHE A 103 -2.81 8.33 0.34
CA PHE A 103 -3.42 7.13 0.92
C PHE A 103 -2.62 5.84 0.67
N GLY A 104 -1.55 5.90 -0.11
CA GLY A 104 -0.71 4.75 -0.45
C GLY A 104 -1.43 3.74 -1.35
N LEU A 105 -2.35 4.19 -2.20
CA LEU A 105 -3.15 3.36 -3.09
C LEU A 105 -2.65 3.50 -4.54
N PRO A 106 -2.33 2.40 -5.24
CA PRO A 106 -1.93 2.47 -6.64
C PRO A 106 -3.14 2.80 -7.52
N THR A 107 -2.98 3.77 -8.42
CA THR A 107 -3.98 4.17 -9.42
C THR A 107 -3.36 4.24 -10.80
N SER A 108 -4.17 4.38 -11.85
CA SER A 108 -3.66 4.46 -13.22
C SER A 108 -3.67 5.88 -13.73
N THR A 109 -2.49 6.41 -14.01
CA THR A 109 -2.28 7.70 -14.69
C THR A 109 -2.94 7.71 -16.09
N THR A 110 -2.86 6.60 -16.83
CA THR A 110 -3.56 6.45 -18.12
C THR A 110 -5.08 6.58 -18.01
N VAL A 111 -5.69 6.06 -16.94
CA VAL A 111 -7.14 6.14 -16.74
C VAL A 111 -7.54 7.53 -16.28
N SER A 112 -6.79 8.13 -15.35
CA SER A 112 -7.01 9.51 -14.89
C SER A 112 -7.05 10.48 -16.07
N ILE A 113 -5.99 10.54 -16.89
CA ILE A 113 -5.89 11.50 -17.99
C ILE A 113 -6.98 11.29 -19.05
N VAL A 114 -7.37 10.04 -19.32
CA VAL A 114 -8.41 9.73 -20.31
C VAL A 114 -9.76 10.27 -19.85
N PHE A 115 -10.12 10.03 -18.59
CA PHE A 115 -11.40 10.44 -18.04
C PHE A 115 -11.42 11.94 -17.68
N GLU A 116 -10.31 12.54 -17.30
CA GLU A 116 -10.17 13.99 -17.15
C GLU A 116 -10.41 14.72 -18.46
N LEU A 117 -9.73 14.31 -19.54
CA LEU A 117 -9.92 14.90 -20.86
C LEU A 117 -11.36 14.70 -21.35
N LEU A 118 -11.95 13.51 -21.14
CA LEU A 118 -13.35 13.25 -21.47
C LEU A 118 -14.29 14.18 -20.71
N GLY A 119 -14.11 14.31 -19.38
CA GLY A 119 -14.95 15.13 -18.53
C GLY A 119 -14.86 16.62 -18.84
N ALA A 120 -13.64 17.16 -18.95
CA ALA A 120 -13.43 18.56 -19.29
C ALA A 120 -13.93 18.90 -20.71
N ALA A 121 -13.64 18.04 -21.70
CA ALA A 121 -14.11 18.26 -23.07
C ALA A 121 -15.64 18.19 -23.18
N LEU A 122 -16.28 17.21 -22.54
CA LEU A 122 -17.74 17.08 -22.56
C LEU A 122 -18.42 18.27 -21.86
N ALA A 123 -17.87 18.77 -20.75
CA ALA A 123 -18.42 19.91 -20.04
C ALA A 123 -18.39 21.20 -20.89
N ILE A 124 -17.25 21.49 -21.53
CA ILE A 124 -17.10 22.66 -22.40
C ILE A 124 -17.95 22.50 -23.68
N ALA A 125 -18.00 21.30 -24.27
CA ALA A 125 -18.83 21.03 -25.43
C ALA A 125 -20.33 21.19 -25.11
N ALA A 126 -20.79 20.67 -23.97
CA ALA A 126 -22.17 20.81 -23.52
C ALA A 126 -22.55 22.27 -23.28
N LEU A 127 -21.68 23.04 -22.64
CA LEU A 127 -21.89 24.47 -22.45
C LEU A 127 -22.02 25.19 -23.81
N LYS A 128 -21.17 24.84 -24.77
CA LYS A 128 -21.20 25.41 -26.13
C LYS A 128 -22.50 25.11 -26.86
N MET A 129 -22.99 23.86 -26.81
CA MET A 129 -24.26 23.47 -27.43
C MET A 129 -25.44 24.20 -26.79
N VAL A 130 -25.52 24.20 -25.46
CA VAL A 130 -26.61 24.87 -24.74
C VAL A 130 -26.59 26.38 -25.00
N SER A 131 -25.40 27.00 -25.05
CA SER A 131 -25.27 28.43 -25.36
C SER A 131 -25.64 28.76 -26.81
N ALA A 132 -25.51 27.80 -27.73
CA ALA A 132 -25.95 27.91 -29.12
C ALA A 132 -27.45 27.60 -29.32
N GLY A 133 -28.18 27.20 -28.27
CA GLY A 133 -29.59 26.78 -28.36
C GLY A 133 -29.79 25.36 -28.87
N GLU A 134 -28.72 24.57 -28.99
CA GLU A 134 -28.74 23.18 -29.45
C GLU A 134 -28.99 22.19 -28.29
N PRO A 135 -29.49 20.98 -28.58
CA PRO A 135 -29.67 19.93 -27.57
C PRO A 135 -28.38 19.58 -26.81
N PHE A 136 -28.49 19.39 -25.49
CA PHE A 136 -27.35 18.99 -24.64
C PHE A 136 -26.61 17.75 -25.16
N PHE A 137 -27.34 16.77 -25.71
CA PHE A 137 -26.76 15.51 -26.18
C PHE A 137 -25.85 15.67 -27.41
N ASP A 138 -25.93 16.79 -28.13
CA ASP A 138 -25.06 17.03 -29.28
C ASP A 138 -23.61 17.29 -28.86
N ALA A 139 -23.36 17.54 -27.58
CA ALA A 139 -22.02 17.60 -26.99
C ALA A 139 -21.21 16.31 -27.20
N PHE A 140 -21.88 15.16 -27.35
CA PHE A 140 -21.21 13.89 -27.62
C PHE A 140 -20.56 13.83 -29.00
N ILE A 141 -20.93 14.71 -29.94
CA ILE A 141 -20.30 14.83 -31.27
C ILE A 141 -18.83 15.25 -31.13
N ALA A 142 -18.50 16.06 -30.11
CA ALA A 142 -17.14 16.47 -29.83
C ALA A 142 -16.25 15.31 -29.32
N ILE A 143 -16.85 14.19 -28.88
CA ILE A 143 -16.15 13.05 -28.29
C ILE A 143 -15.89 11.99 -29.35
N ASN A 144 -14.65 11.49 -29.39
CA ASN A 144 -14.28 10.33 -30.20
C ASN A 144 -14.77 9.04 -29.52
N ALA A 145 -16.09 8.80 -29.55
CA ALA A 145 -16.72 7.68 -28.85
C ALA A 145 -16.12 6.30 -29.20
N PRO A 146 -15.80 5.97 -30.49
CA PRO A 146 -15.12 4.72 -30.81
C PRO A 146 -13.73 4.61 -30.15
N GLY A 147 -12.98 5.71 -30.12
CA GLY A 147 -11.67 5.79 -29.44
C GLY A 147 -11.81 5.53 -27.93
N VAL A 148 -12.73 6.25 -27.27
CA VAL A 148 -12.99 6.13 -25.83
C VAL A 148 -13.48 4.72 -25.46
N LEU A 149 -14.42 4.14 -26.21
CA LEU A 149 -14.90 2.78 -25.97
C LEU A 149 -13.80 1.74 -26.14
N LYS A 150 -12.93 1.90 -27.14
CA LYS A 150 -11.74 1.06 -27.32
C LYS A 150 -10.79 1.18 -26.14
N ILE A 151 -10.63 2.38 -25.58
CA ILE A 151 -9.83 2.63 -24.37
C ILE A 151 -10.40 1.89 -23.17
N ILE A 152 -11.66 2.12 -22.84
CA ILE A 152 -12.32 1.51 -21.69
C ILE A 152 -12.32 -0.03 -21.80
N SER A 153 -12.62 -0.56 -22.98
CA SER A 153 -12.63 -2.01 -23.21
C SER A 153 -11.23 -2.61 -23.08
N GLY A 154 -10.20 -1.95 -23.61
CA GLY A 154 -8.81 -2.37 -23.48
C GLY A 154 -8.35 -2.44 -22.02
N ILE A 155 -8.71 -1.43 -21.23
CA ILE A 155 -8.40 -1.37 -19.79
C ILE A 155 -9.05 -2.55 -19.06
N ILE A 156 -10.35 -2.78 -19.20
CA ILE A 156 -11.06 -3.86 -18.48
C ILE A 156 -10.56 -5.24 -18.92
N LEU A 157 -10.40 -5.46 -20.23
CA LEU A 157 -9.95 -6.74 -20.78
C LEU A 157 -8.53 -7.08 -20.31
N SER A 158 -7.66 -6.08 -20.17
CA SER A 158 -6.28 -6.27 -19.72
C SER A 158 -6.19 -6.88 -18.32
N ILE A 159 -7.10 -6.52 -17.40
CA ILE A 159 -7.16 -7.06 -16.05
C ILE A 159 -7.45 -8.57 -16.11
N VAL A 160 -8.47 -8.97 -16.88
CA VAL A 160 -8.87 -10.39 -16.98
C VAL A 160 -7.76 -11.23 -17.60
N ILE A 161 -7.14 -10.74 -18.68
CA ILE A 161 -6.04 -11.43 -19.36
C ILE A 161 -4.82 -11.51 -18.43
N ALA A 162 -4.43 -10.40 -17.81
CA ALA A 162 -3.29 -10.34 -16.88
C ALA A 162 -3.46 -11.31 -15.71
N PHE A 163 -4.67 -11.38 -15.14
CA PHE A 163 -4.94 -12.29 -14.05
C PHE A 163 -4.81 -13.76 -14.49
N THR A 164 -5.44 -14.11 -15.61
CA THR A 164 -5.48 -15.49 -16.10
C THR A 164 -4.08 -15.96 -16.52
N VAL A 165 -3.37 -15.18 -17.33
CA VAL A 165 -2.02 -15.51 -17.80
C VAL A 165 -1.02 -15.54 -16.63
N GLY A 166 -1.08 -14.57 -15.73
CA GLY A 166 -0.22 -14.53 -14.54
C GLY A 166 -0.38 -15.79 -13.67
N ALA A 167 -1.62 -16.18 -13.36
CA ALA A 167 -1.89 -17.38 -12.58
C ALA A 167 -1.41 -18.66 -13.30
N ILE A 168 -1.66 -18.81 -14.60
CA ILE A 168 -1.25 -19.99 -15.37
C ILE A 168 0.27 -20.10 -15.44
N ILE A 169 0.97 -19.03 -15.84
CA ILE A 169 2.43 -19.05 -16.00
C ILE A 169 3.11 -19.29 -14.66
N GLN A 170 2.62 -18.70 -13.57
CA GLN A 170 3.16 -18.96 -12.24
C GLN A 170 2.94 -20.42 -11.82
N TYR A 171 1.74 -20.97 -12.04
CA TYR A 171 1.45 -22.38 -11.75
C TYR A 171 2.40 -23.32 -12.49
N LEU A 172 2.61 -23.10 -13.80
CA LEU A 172 3.54 -23.90 -14.60
C LEU A 172 4.99 -23.73 -14.13
N THR A 173 5.39 -22.51 -13.78
CA THR A 173 6.74 -22.23 -13.27
C THR A 173 6.96 -22.91 -11.92
N ARG A 174 5.95 -22.95 -11.04
CA ARG A 174 6.02 -23.69 -9.76
C ARG A 174 6.04 -25.20 -9.95
N MET A 175 5.33 -25.72 -10.94
CA MET A 175 5.46 -27.12 -11.33
C MET A 175 6.90 -27.45 -11.77
N LEU A 176 7.61 -26.51 -12.39
CA LEU A 176 9.01 -26.71 -12.79
C LEU A 176 10.00 -26.53 -11.63
N PHE A 177 9.93 -25.42 -10.88
CA PHE A 177 10.96 -25.06 -9.89
C PHE A 177 10.61 -25.39 -8.44
N THR A 178 9.34 -25.64 -8.10
CA THR A 178 8.88 -25.81 -6.71
C THR A 178 9.25 -24.61 -5.81
N PHE A 179 9.09 -24.73 -4.49
CA PHE A 179 9.53 -23.71 -3.53
C PHE A 179 11.01 -23.86 -3.11
N ASP A 180 11.57 -25.07 -3.23
CA ASP A 180 13.03 -25.29 -3.19
C ASP A 180 13.58 -25.25 -4.63
N TYR A 181 13.70 -24.03 -5.15
CA TYR A 181 14.07 -23.82 -6.55
C TYR A 181 15.54 -24.13 -6.85
N LYS A 182 16.43 -24.27 -5.85
CA LYS A 182 17.89 -24.39 -6.08
C LYS A 182 18.25 -25.63 -6.89
N VAL A 183 17.56 -26.75 -6.68
CA VAL A 183 17.84 -28.02 -7.38
C VAL A 183 17.46 -27.92 -8.86
N ASN A 184 16.22 -27.49 -9.13
CA ASN A 184 15.72 -27.41 -10.50
C ASN A 184 16.29 -26.20 -11.26
N MET A 185 16.71 -25.15 -10.55
CA MET A 185 17.48 -24.03 -11.11
C MET A 185 18.77 -24.52 -11.75
N ARG A 186 19.51 -25.44 -11.11
CA ARG A 186 20.75 -25.97 -11.70
C ARG A 186 20.52 -26.75 -13.01
N LYS A 187 19.34 -27.38 -13.16
CA LYS A 187 19.01 -28.22 -14.32
C LYS A 187 18.37 -27.41 -15.46
N TYR A 188 17.41 -26.56 -15.13
CA TYR A 188 16.54 -25.90 -16.11
C TYR A 188 16.63 -24.37 -16.07
N GLY A 189 17.39 -23.81 -15.13
CA GLY A 189 17.44 -22.36 -14.89
C GLY A 189 17.98 -21.55 -16.07
N ALA A 190 19.01 -22.04 -16.77
CA ALA A 190 19.56 -21.34 -17.93
C ALA A 190 18.57 -21.29 -19.10
N LEU A 191 17.93 -22.42 -19.43
CA LEU A 191 16.95 -22.49 -20.52
C LEU A 191 15.71 -21.64 -20.21
N TRP A 192 15.14 -21.80 -19.01
CA TRP A 192 13.98 -21.02 -18.60
C TRP A 192 14.31 -19.53 -18.48
N GLY A 193 15.48 -19.19 -17.95
CA GLY A 193 15.97 -17.81 -17.91
C GLY A 193 16.21 -17.24 -19.31
N GLY A 194 16.62 -18.07 -20.26
CA GLY A 194 16.71 -17.72 -21.68
C GLY A 194 15.35 -17.32 -22.25
N VAL A 195 14.30 -18.09 -21.98
CA VAL A 195 12.91 -17.74 -22.35
C VAL A 195 12.50 -16.41 -21.71
N ALA A 196 12.73 -16.25 -20.41
CA ALA A 196 12.33 -15.05 -19.67
C ALA A 196 13.06 -13.79 -20.14
N LEU A 197 14.39 -13.84 -20.29
CA LEU A 197 15.17 -12.70 -20.79
C LEU A 197 14.87 -12.42 -22.26
N THR A 198 14.56 -13.43 -23.06
CA THR A 198 14.10 -13.22 -24.44
C THR A 198 12.79 -12.46 -24.45
N ALA A 199 11.81 -12.87 -23.65
CA ALA A 199 10.53 -12.19 -23.56
C ALA A 199 10.71 -10.70 -23.17
N ILE A 200 11.58 -10.41 -22.21
CA ILE A 200 11.89 -9.05 -21.75
C ILE A 200 12.69 -8.25 -22.79
N THR A 201 13.71 -8.85 -23.41
CA THR A 201 14.55 -8.21 -24.42
C THR A 201 13.76 -7.93 -25.69
N PHE A 202 12.93 -8.89 -26.10
CA PHE A 202 12.03 -8.74 -27.23
C PHE A 202 11.03 -7.60 -27.01
N PHE A 203 10.51 -7.47 -25.78
CA PHE A 203 9.70 -6.32 -25.41
C PHE A 203 10.45 -4.99 -25.60
N ILE A 204 11.71 -4.91 -25.15
CA ILE A 204 12.57 -3.72 -25.36
C ILE A 204 12.75 -3.43 -26.85
N ILE A 205 13.10 -4.44 -27.65
CA ILE A 205 13.38 -4.30 -29.09
C ILE A 205 12.14 -3.86 -29.86
N LEU A 206 11.00 -4.51 -29.66
CA LEU A 206 9.76 -4.14 -30.36
C LEU A 206 9.33 -2.71 -30.07
N LYS A 207 9.50 -2.29 -28.81
CA LYS A 207 9.14 -0.95 -28.39
C LYS A 207 10.09 0.09 -28.97
N GLY A 208 11.39 -0.20 -28.92
CA GLY A 208 12.41 0.61 -29.57
C GLY A 208 12.15 0.77 -31.07
N ALA A 209 11.89 -0.33 -31.78
CA ALA A 209 11.69 -0.34 -33.22
C ALA A 209 10.53 0.55 -33.72
N LYS A 210 9.48 0.76 -32.91
CA LYS A 210 8.31 1.59 -33.29
C LYS A 210 8.39 3.04 -32.82
N GLY A 211 9.21 3.35 -31.82
CA GLY A 211 9.20 4.65 -31.13
C GLY A 211 10.52 5.42 -31.16
N ALA A 212 11.61 4.77 -31.58
CA ALA A 212 12.93 5.38 -31.64
C ALA A 212 13.03 6.39 -32.78
N SER A 213 13.39 7.63 -32.48
CA SER A 213 13.68 8.66 -33.48
C SER A 213 14.92 8.36 -34.33
N PHE A 214 15.74 7.40 -33.92
CA PHE A 214 17.02 7.04 -34.52
C PHE A 214 17.01 5.70 -35.31
N ILE A 215 15.88 4.97 -35.34
CA ILE A 215 15.73 3.74 -36.13
C ILE A 215 15.04 4.10 -37.45
N SER A 216 15.61 3.67 -38.59
CA SER A 216 14.97 3.88 -39.90
C SER A 216 13.73 3.00 -40.08
N ASP A 217 12.77 3.46 -40.88
CA ASP A 217 11.53 2.71 -41.16
C ASP A 217 11.82 1.32 -41.76
N GLU A 218 12.87 1.22 -42.58
CA GLU A 218 13.37 -0.03 -43.17
C GLU A 218 13.86 -1.02 -42.11
N ALA A 219 14.65 -0.54 -41.13
CA ALA A 219 15.13 -1.36 -40.02
C ALA A 219 13.96 -1.79 -39.12
N SER A 220 12.99 -0.90 -38.89
CA SER A 220 11.77 -1.21 -38.14
C SER A 220 10.96 -2.32 -38.82
N ALA A 221 10.75 -2.21 -40.14
CA ALA A 221 10.04 -3.21 -40.93
C ALA A 221 10.75 -4.58 -40.92
N TRP A 222 12.08 -4.59 -41.02
CA TRP A 222 12.86 -5.84 -40.94
C TRP A 222 12.69 -6.53 -39.59
N ILE A 223 12.75 -5.77 -38.47
CA ILE A 223 12.56 -6.30 -37.13
C ILE A 223 11.16 -6.94 -36.99
N LEU A 224 10.12 -6.23 -37.45
CA LEU A 224 8.74 -6.71 -37.36
C LEU A 224 8.48 -7.96 -38.19
N ASN A 225 9.15 -8.12 -39.34
CA ASN A 225 9.02 -9.30 -40.19
C ASN A 225 9.82 -10.52 -39.68
N ASN A 226 10.87 -10.29 -38.89
CA ASN A 226 11.78 -11.34 -38.39
C ASN A 226 11.62 -11.61 -36.89
N VAL A 227 10.48 -11.23 -36.30
CA VAL A 227 10.17 -11.34 -34.87
C VAL A 227 10.52 -12.72 -34.29
N TRP A 228 10.06 -13.80 -34.92
CA TRP A 228 10.28 -15.16 -34.42
C TRP A 228 11.74 -15.59 -34.47
N LEU A 229 12.46 -15.18 -35.52
CA LEU A 229 13.88 -15.47 -35.67
C LEU A 229 14.70 -14.74 -34.60
N ILE A 230 14.42 -13.45 -34.38
CA ILE A 230 15.06 -12.64 -33.33
C ILE A 230 14.81 -13.25 -31.96
N ALA A 231 13.57 -13.65 -31.67
CA ALA A 231 13.22 -14.31 -30.42
C ALA A 231 13.98 -15.64 -30.24
N LEU A 232 14.06 -16.48 -31.27
CA LEU A 232 14.76 -17.77 -31.20
C LEU A 232 16.27 -17.59 -30.97
N ILE A 233 16.90 -16.68 -31.71
CA ILE A 233 18.34 -16.36 -31.56
C ILE A 233 18.60 -15.77 -30.17
N SER A 234 17.75 -14.85 -29.71
CA SER A 234 17.86 -14.24 -28.38
C SER A 234 17.71 -15.29 -27.28
N MET A 235 16.82 -16.28 -27.45
CA MET A 235 16.64 -17.38 -26.50
C MET A 235 17.89 -18.26 -26.41
N GLY A 236 18.46 -18.64 -27.55
CA GLY A 236 19.72 -19.39 -27.60
C GLY A 236 20.86 -18.61 -26.94
N PHE A 237 21.01 -17.33 -27.30
CA PHE A 237 22.02 -16.44 -26.73
C PHE A 237 21.90 -16.33 -25.22
N TRP A 238 20.72 -15.97 -24.70
CA TRP A 238 20.51 -15.81 -23.26
C TRP A 238 20.66 -17.12 -22.49
N ALA A 239 20.21 -18.25 -23.05
CA ALA A 239 20.41 -19.55 -22.43
C ALA A 239 21.90 -19.89 -22.30
N VAL A 240 22.71 -19.65 -23.34
CA VAL A 240 24.16 -19.86 -23.30
C VAL A 240 24.83 -18.92 -22.29
N VAL A 241 24.51 -17.63 -22.33
CA VAL A 241 25.08 -16.63 -21.41
C VAL A 241 24.76 -16.99 -19.96
N LEU A 242 23.50 -17.30 -19.65
CA LEU A 242 23.10 -17.71 -18.30
C LEU A 242 23.76 -19.01 -17.88
N GLN A 243 23.89 -19.99 -18.78
CA GLN A 243 24.58 -21.25 -18.48
C GLN A 243 26.05 -21.00 -18.12
N ILE A 244 26.75 -20.16 -18.87
CA ILE A 244 28.14 -19.79 -18.58
C ILE A 244 28.24 -19.10 -17.22
N LEU A 245 27.39 -18.09 -16.97
CA LEU A 245 27.41 -17.36 -15.69
C LEU A 245 27.07 -18.25 -14.49
N MET A 246 26.17 -19.22 -14.65
CA MET A 246 25.88 -20.23 -13.64
C MET A 246 27.08 -21.13 -13.35
N MET A 247 27.85 -21.50 -14.38
CA MET A 247 29.02 -22.37 -14.23
C MET A 247 30.22 -21.65 -13.62
N THR A 248 30.49 -20.42 -14.03
CA THR A 248 31.70 -19.67 -13.63
C THR A 248 31.49 -18.87 -12.35
N VAL A 249 30.42 -18.08 -12.28
CA VAL A 249 30.16 -17.12 -11.18
C VAL A 249 29.14 -17.68 -10.17
N LYS A 250 28.51 -18.82 -10.46
CA LYS A 250 27.48 -19.46 -9.60
C LYS A 250 26.31 -18.53 -9.27
N ILE A 251 25.96 -17.63 -10.19
CA ILE A 251 24.85 -16.70 -9.98
C ILE A 251 23.50 -17.42 -9.95
N ASN A 252 22.56 -16.85 -9.20
CA ASN A 252 21.16 -17.23 -9.28
C ASN A 252 20.54 -16.57 -10.53
N VAL A 253 20.07 -17.39 -11.48
CA VAL A 253 19.50 -16.93 -12.76
C VAL A 253 18.31 -16.00 -12.63
N PHE A 254 17.56 -16.06 -11.52
CA PHE A 254 16.41 -15.19 -11.30
C PHE A 254 16.82 -13.75 -11.00
N LYS A 255 18.03 -13.51 -10.45
CA LYS A 255 18.52 -12.15 -10.18
C LYS A 255 18.66 -11.29 -11.45
N PRO A 256 19.40 -11.70 -12.50
CA PRO A 256 19.48 -10.92 -13.72
C PRO A 256 18.12 -10.77 -14.40
N ILE A 257 17.24 -11.78 -14.36
CA ILE A 257 15.87 -11.68 -14.91
C ILE A 257 15.10 -10.56 -14.22
N VAL A 258 15.13 -10.50 -12.89
CA VAL A 258 14.44 -9.46 -12.12
C VAL A 258 15.04 -8.09 -12.39
N LEU A 259 16.36 -7.95 -12.43
CA LEU A 259 17.02 -6.66 -12.66
C LEU A 259 16.78 -6.13 -14.08
N VAL A 260 16.93 -6.98 -15.11
CA VAL A 260 16.65 -6.63 -16.51
C VAL A 260 15.15 -6.37 -16.69
N GLY A 261 14.29 -7.12 -16.02
CA GLY A 261 12.85 -6.90 -15.99
C GLY A 261 12.48 -5.54 -15.40
N THR A 262 13.06 -5.16 -14.25
CA THR A 262 12.86 -3.83 -13.64
C THR A 262 13.33 -2.71 -14.57
N PHE A 263 14.48 -2.87 -15.22
CA PHE A 263 14.93 -1.92 -16.25
C PHE A 263 13.90 -1.80 -17.39
N ALA A 264 13.44 -2.94 -17.92
CA ALA A 264 12.52 -2.98 -19.05
C ALA A 264 11.17 -2.36 -18.72
N LEU A 265 10.60 -2.65 -17.54
CA LEU A 265 9.34 -2.03 -17.11
C LEU A 265 9.49 -0.55 -16.78
N ALA A 266 10.63 -0.12 -16.22
CA ALA A 266 10.90 1.31 -16.00
C ALA A 266 11.02 2.07 -17.33
N MET A 267 11.70 1.47 -18.32
CA MET A 267 11.70 1.97 -19.70
C MET A 267 10.28 1.97 -20.29
N ALA A 268 9.50 0.92 -20.02
CA ALA A 268 8.13 0.81 -20.50
C ALA A 268 7.28 1.98 -20.02
N PHE A 269 7.32 2.22 -18.72
CA PHE A 269 6.64 3.30 -18.04
C PHE A 269 7.04 4.65 -18.64
N ALA A 270 8.34 4.97 -18.68
CA ALA A 270 8.81 6.25 -19.21
C ALA A 270 8.49 6.45 -20.70
N ALA A 271 8.43 5.38 -21.49
CA ALA A 271 8.04 5.49 -22.89
C ALA A 271 6.51 5.63 -23.08
N ASN A 272 5.70 4.94 -22.27
CA ASN A 272 4.24 4.92 -22.43
C ASN A 272 3.50 6.02 -21.67
N ASP A 273 3.84 6.17 -20.40
CA ASP A 273 3.04 6.93 -19.44
C ASP A 273 3.54 8.38 -19.33
N LEU A 274 4.71 8.70 -19.89
CA LEU A 274 5.21 10.08 -19.96
C LEU A 274 4.21 11.02 -20.62
N VAL A 275 3.50 10.55 -21.66
CA VAL A 275 2.49 11.33 -22.37
C VAL A 275 1.32 11.73 -21.47
N ASN A 276 1.02 10.96 -20.41
CA ASN A 276 -0.04 11.32 -19.47
C ASN A 276 0.31 12.65 -18.77
N PHE A 277 1.59 12.86 -18.44
CA PHE A 277 2.05 14.04 -17.68
C PHE A 277 2.37 15.27 -18.55
N ILE A 278 2.94 15.04 -19.74
CA ILE A 278 3.40 16.15 -20.61
C ILE A 278 2.54 16.33 -21.87
N GLY A 279 1.58 15.44 -22.12
CA GLY A 279 0.75 15.45 -23.33
C GLY A 279 -0.11 16.69 -23.44
N ALA A 280 -0.96 16.96 -22.43
CA ALA A 280 -1.79 18.16 -22.39
C ALA A 280 -0.96 19.47 -22.33
N PRO A 281 0.12 19.56 -21.54
CA PRO A 281 1.00 20.74 -21.54
C PRO A 281 1.64 21.04 -22.90
N LEU A 282 2.18 20.02 -23.58
CA LEU A 282 2.78 20.21 -24.91
C LEU A 282 1.73 20.49 -25.99
N ALA A 283 0.52 19.92 -25.85
CA ALA A 283 -0.61 20.26 -26.72
C ALA A 283 -1.05 21.71 -26.54
N GLY A 284 -1.12 22.21 -25.29
CA GLY A 284 -1.41 23.61 -24.99
C GLY A 284 -0.33 24.57 -25.49
N LEU A 285 0.95 24.22 -25.35
CA LEU A 285 2.05 24.98 -25.94
C LEU A 285 1.91 25.06 -27.47
N LYS A 286 1.61 23.94 -28.14
CA LYS A 286 1.39 23.94 -29.60
C LYS A 286 0.18 24.78 -29.98
N ALA A 287 -0.94 24.65 -29.25
CA ALA A 287 -2.15 25.43 -29.48
C ALA A 287 -1.86 26.93 -29.42
N TYR A 288 -1.11 27.37 -28.40
CA TYR A 288 -0.66 28.75 -28.29
C TYR A 288 0.21 29.21 -29.46
N VAL A 289 1.18 28.40 -29.89
CA VAL A 289 2.06 28.74 -31.04
C VAL A 289 1.25 28.89 -32.34
N ILE A 290 0.31 27.97 -32.58
CA ILE A 290 -0.61 28.05 -33.73
C ILE A 290 -1.45 29.33 -33.65
N GLY A 291 -2.04 29.59 -32.48
CA GLY A 291 -2.83 30.80 -32.24
C GLY A 291 -2.03 32.09 -32.41
N ALA A 292 -0.79 32.14 -31.92
CA ALA A 292 0.08 33.31 -32.04
C ALA A 292 0.50 33.63 -33.48
N ALA A 293 0.42 32.65 -34.38
CA ALA A 293 0.66 32.84 -35.81
C ALA A 293 -0.60 33.21 -36.60
N SER A 294 -1.77 33.30 -35.96
CA SER A 294 -3.06 33.60 -36.59
C SER A 294 -3.45 35.07 -36.39
N ASP A 295 -4.14 35.64 -37.38
CA ASP A 295 -4.66 37.01 -37.32
C ASP A 295 -5.89 37.13 -36.39
N ASP A 296 -6.63 36.03 -36.15
CA ASP A 296 -7.74 35.98 -35.20
C ASP A 296 -7.63 34.75 -34.26
N PRO A 297 -6.76 34.83 -33.24
CA PRO A 297 -6.48 33.69 -32.37
C PRO A 297 -7.68 33.26 -31.51
N MET A 298 -8.63 34.17 -31.21
CA MET A 298 -9.72 33.86 -30.28
C MET A 298 -10.83 33.02 -30.91
N ASN A 299 -11.05 33.18 -32.22
CA ASN A 299 -12.05 32.41 -32.97
C ASN A 299 -11.44 31.25 -33.77
N LEU A 300 -10.13 31.00 -33.61
CA LEU A 300 -9.44 29.92 -34.30
C LEU A 300 -9.84 28.55 -33.72
N THR A 301 -10.34 27.68 -34.59
CA THR A 301 -10.59 26.27 -34.26
C THR A 301 -9.30 25.45 -34.22
N MET A 302 -9.22 24.47 -33.33
CA MET A 302 -7.97 23.77 -33.04
C MET A 302 -7.73 22.49 -33.85
N GLY A 303 -8.30 22.40 -35.07
CA GLY A 303 -8.13 21.24 -35.95
C GLY A 303 -6.66 20.88 -36.25
N ALA A 304 -5.77 21.88 -36.32
CA ALA A 304 -4.32 21.68 -36.54
C ALA A 304 -3.59 20.92 -35.41
N LEU A 305 -4.24 20.68 -34.26
CA LEU A 305 -3.70 19.81 -33.20
C LEU A 305 -3.80 18.31 -33.55
N ALA A 306 -4.68 17.93 -34.48
CA ALA A 306 -4.88 16.54 -34.92
C ALA A 306 -3.71 16.00 -35.76
N GLU A 307 -2.87 16.89 -36.28
CA GLU A 307 -1.67 16.54 -37.06
C GLU A 307 -0.59 15.88 -36.21
N LYS A 308 0.16 14.97 -36.85
CA LYS A 308 1.30 14.32 -36.20
C LYS A 308 2.39 15.34 -35.91
N VAL A 309 2.84 15.35 -34.66
CA VAL A 309 3.96 16.19 -34.22
C VAL A 309 4.86 15.35 -33.36
N LYS A 310 6.15 15.40 -33.66
CA LYS A 310 7.20 14.81 -32.83
C LYS A 310 7.53 15.77 -31.70
N ALA A 311 7.53 15.30 -30.45
CA ALA A 311 8.08 16.08 -29.34
C ALA A 311 9.55 16.39 -29.57
N ASN A 312 9.98 17.54 -29.06
CA ASN A 312 11.40 17.86 -28.96
C ASN A 312 12.06 16.93 -27.92
N THR A 313 13.12 16.23 -28.33
CA THR A 313 13.87 15.30 -27.49
C THR A 313 14.35 15.94 -26.19
N TRP A 314 14.71 17.23 -26.19
CA TRP A 314 15.16 17.93 -24.98
C TRP A 314 14.07 18.03 -23.91
N TYR A 315 12.81 18.23 -24.29
CA TYR A 315 11.70 18.25 -23.33
C TYR A 315 11.50 16.88 -22.68
N LEU A 316 11.65 15.80 -23.47
CA LEU A 316 11.55 14.42 -22.98
C LEU A 316 12.69 14.09 -22.00
N LEU A 317 13.92 14.54 -22.30
CA LEU A 317 15.08 14.33 -21.43
C LEU A 317 14.94 15.09 -20.10
N ILE A 318 14.48 16.34 -20.12
CA ILE A 318 14.22 17.12 -18.90
C ILE A 318 13.17 16.42 -18.04
N ALA A 319 12.07 15.95 -18.65
CA ALA A 319 11.07 15.17 -17.93
C ALA A 319 11.68 13.90 -17.32
N GLY A 320 12.54 13.19 -18.08
CA GLY A 320 13.31 12.04 -17.58
C GLY A 320 14.12 12.35 -16.33
N VAL A 321 14.80 13.49 -16.28
CA VAL A 321 15.56 13.93 -15.09
C VAL A 321 14.63 14.17 -13.91
N ILE A 322 13.49 14.86 -14.11
CA ILE A 322 12.50 15.08 -13.04
C ILE A 322 11.98 13.75 -12.49
N MET A 323 11.68 12.80 -13.37
CA MET A 323 11.21 11.47 -12.97
C MET A 323 12.26 10.72 -12.14
N VAL A 324 13.53 10.74 -12.56
CA VAL A 324 14.63 10.13 -11.80
C VAL A 324 14.79 10.79 -10.44
N VAL A 325 14.87 12.12 -10.35
CA VAL A 325 15.00 12.83 -9.07
C VAL A 325 13.85 12.49 -8.13
N THR A 326 12.62 12.46 -8.66
CA THR A 326 11.42 12.11 -7.91
C THR A 326 11.49 10.70 -7.34
N LEU A 327 11.89 9.71 -8.15
CA LEU A 327 11.98 8.31 -7.75
C LEU A 327 12.82 8.15 -6.47
N TRP A 328 13.93 8.89 -6.36
CA TRP A 328 14.86 8.79 -5.23
C TRP A 328 14.36 9.52 -3.98
N LEU A 329 13.74 10.69 -4.14
CA LEU A 329 13.42 11.60 -3.04
C LEU A 329 12.00 11.45 -2.48
N ASN A 330 11.03 10.98 -3.28
CA ASN A 330 9.62 11.03 -2.89
C ASN A 330 9.25 9.96 -1.85
N LYS A 331 8.77 10.38 -0.67
CA LYS A 331 8.33 9.49 0.41
C LYS A 331 7.01 8.79 0.10
N LYS A 332 6.06 9.47 -0.55
CA LYS A 332 4.75 8.89 -0.91
C LYS A 332 4.94 7.68 -1.84
N ALA A 333 5.90 7.74 -2.76
CA ALA A 333 6.27 6.61 -3.64
C ALA A 333 6.65 5.34 -2.86
N ARG A 334 7.35 5.52 -1.72
CA ARG A 334 7.70 4.42 -0.82
C ARG A 334 6.45 3.81 -0.19
N SER A 335 5.50 4.64 0.22
CA SER A 335 4.24 4.18 0.80
C SER A 335 3.38 3.40 -0.19
N VAL A 336 3.23 3.89 -1.43
CA VAL A 336 2.50 3.16 -2.51
C VAL A 336 3.14 1.80 -2.73
N THR A 337 4.47 1.78 -2.90
CA THR A 337 5.22 0.55 -3.12
C THR A 337 5.08 -0.45 -1.97
N LYS A 338 5.12 0.03 -0.72
CA LYS A 338 4.93 -0.80 0.47
C LYS A 338 3.52 -1.40 0.54
N THR A 339 2.47 -0.69 0.10
CA THR A 339 1.11 -1.23 0.10
C THR A 339 0.97 -2.39 -0.89
N GLU A 340 1.46 -2.25 -2.12
CA GLU A 340 1.33 -3.30 -3.13
C GLU A 340 2.14 -4.56 -2.78
N ILE A 341 3.38 -4.37 -2.31
CA ILE A 341 4.21 -5.48 -1.83
C ILE A 341 3.51 -6.24 -0.70
N ASN A 342 2.87 -5.52 0.25
CA ASN A 342 2.15 -6.15 1.36
C ASN A 342 0.92 -6.95 0.91
N LEU A 343 0.21 -6.52 -0.15
CA LEU A 343 -0.92 -7.27 -0.71
C LEU A 343 -0.46 -8.56 -1.39
N GLY A 344 0.68 -8.51 -2.08
CA GLY A 344 1.24 -9.66 -2.80
C GLY A 344 1.99 -10.64 -1.90
N ARG A 345 2.46 -10.23 -0.73
CA ARG A 345 3.31 -10.98 0.22
C ARG A 345 2.95 -12.49 0.32
N GLN A 346 3.97 -13.36 0.28
CA GLN A 346 3.84 -14.81 0.49
C GLN A 346 3.66 -15.18 1.97
N SER A 347 4.37 -14.51 2.88
CA SER A 347 4.35 -14.82 4.31
C SER A 347 3.07 -14.39 5.02
N ALA A 348 2.81 -15.01 6.17
CA ALA A 348 1.78 -14.54 7.09
C ALA A 348 2.19 -13.19 7.69
N GLY A 349 1.20 -12.36 8.02
CA GLY A 349 1.43 -11.13 8.76
C GLY A 349 0.15 -10.32 8.90
N VAL A 350 0.25 -9.18 9.57
CA VAL A 350 -0.92 -8.34 9.85
C VAL A 350 -1.53 -7.85 8.54
N GLU A 351 -2.80 -8.19 8.32
CA GLU A 351 -3.57 -7.76 7.16
C GLU A 351 -4.11 -6.34 7.39
N ARG A 352 -3.89 -5.45 6.40
CA ARG A 352 -4.28 -4.04 6.51
C ARG A 352 -5.78 -3.80 6.32
N PHE A 353 -6.42 -4.67 5.53
CA PHE A 353 -7.80 -4.54 5.10
C PHE A 353 -8.72 -5.44 5.94
N GLU A 354 -9.95 -4.99 6.13
CA GLU A 354 -11.00 -5.77 6.81
C GLU A 354 -11.76 -6.66 5.83
N SER A 355 -12.45 -7.68 6.35
CA SER A 355 -13.22 -8.59 5.51
C SER A 355 -14.51 -7.93 5.01
N ILE A 356 -14.72 -7.88 3.69
CA ILE A 356 -15.98 -7.39 3.09
C ILE A 356 -16.83 -8.56 2.56
N ALA A 357 -18.14 -8.36 2.46
CA ALA A 357 -19.06 -9.42 2.01
C ALA A 357 -18.75 -9.95 0.59
N PRO A 358 -18.43 -9.11 -0.41
CA PRO A 358 -18.05 -9.59 -1.74
C PRO A 358 -16.77 -10.46 -1.71
N ALA A 359 -15.76 -10.06 -0.95
CA ALA A 359 -14.52 -10.84 -0.80
C ALA A 359 -14.80 -12.24 -0.23
N ARG A 360 -15.64 -12.32 0.81
CA ARG A 360 -16.10 -13.62 1.36
C ARG A 360 -16.87 -14.46 0.35
N GLY A 361 -17.60 -13.84 -0.57
CA GLY A 361 -18.28 -14.52 -1.67
C GLY A 361 -17.30 -15.14 -2.66
N ILE A 362 -16.33 -14.35 -3.14
CA ILE A 362 -15.30 -14.79 -4.09
C ILE A 362 -14.47 -15.93 -3.50
N VAL A 363 -13.97 -15.78 -2.27
CA VAL A 363 -13.17 -16.83 -1.63
C VAL A 363 -13.96 -18.13 -1.49
N ARG A 364 -15.24 -18.06 -1.09
CA ARG A 364 -16.11 -19.25 -1.02
C ARG A 364 -16.30 -19.90 -2.39
N ALA A 365 -16.55 -19.11 -3.43
CA ALA A 365 -16.71 -19.63 -4.80
C ALA A 365 -15.44 -20.34 -5.29
N VAL A 366 -14.27 -19.74 -5.08
CA VAL A 366 -12.97 -20.34 -5.46
C VAL A 366 -12.73 -21.64 -4.69
N LEU A 367 -13.02 -21.68 -3.39
CA LEU A 367 -12.89 -22.91 -2.58
C LEU A 367 -13.83 -24.02 -3.08
N ILE A 368 -15.08 -23.69 -3.44
CA ILE A 368 -16.02 -24.67 -4.02
C ILE A 368 -15.48 -25.24 -5.33
N VAL A 369 -14.95 -24.40 -6.21
CA VAL A 369 -14.34 -24.84 -7.48
C VAL A 369 -13.13 -25.71 -7.22
N PHE A 370 -12.26 -25.33 -6.28
CA PHE A 370 -11.08 -26.10 -5.91
C PHE A 370 -11.43 -27.47 -5.31
N ASP A 371 -12.45 -27.52 -4.45
CA ASP A 371 -12.97 -28.76 -3.86
C ASP A 371 -13.57 -29.67 -4.94
N PHE A 372 -14.31 -29.10 -5.89
CA PHE A 372 -14.82 -29.85 -7.05
C PHE A 372 -13.69 -30.44 -7.88
N ILE A 373 -12.69 -29.62 -8.27
CA ILE A 373 -11.51 -30.08 -9.01
C ILE A 373 -10.76 -31.17 -8.24
N SER A 374 -10.59 -31.00 -6.93
CA SER A 374 -9.90 -31.95 -6.06
C SER A 374 -10.64 -33.28 -5.91
N ARG A 375 -11.96 -33.31 -6.10
CA ARG A 375 -12.79 -34.52 -6.09
C ARG A 375 -12.72 -35.29 -7.41
N ILE A 376 -12.65 -34.59 -8.54
CA ILE A 376 -12.56 -35.24 -9.86
C ILE A 376 -11.13 -35.64 -10.24
N THR A 377 -10.11 -35.06 -9.58
CA THR A 377 -8.70 -35.35 -9.88
C THR A 377 -8.25 -36.64 -9.18
N PRO A 378 -7.65 -37.61 -9.89
CA PRO A 378 -7.09 -38.82 -9.30
C PRO A 378 -6.05 -38.53 -8.20
N LYS A 379 -5.98 -39.43 -7.21
CA LYS A 379 -5.13 -39.25 -6.02
C LYS A 379 -3.64 -39.12 -6.40
N GLU A 380 -3.18 -39.89 -7.39
CA GLU A 380 -1.80 -39.89 -7.85
C GLU A 380 -1.38 -38.54 -8.43
N ILE A 381 -2.26 -37.91 -9.23
CA ILE A 381 -2.02 -36.57 -9.79
C ILE A 381 -2.06 -35.54 -8.68
N ARG A 382 -3.03 -35.63 -7.77
CA ARG A 382 -3.16 -34.71 -6.63
C ARG A 382 -1.92 -34.75 -5.74
N ASP A 383 -1.39 -35.93 -5.46
CA ASP A 383 -0.21 -36.12 -4.62
C ASP A 383 1.06 -35.68 -5.36
N ALA A 384 1.14 -35.88 -6.68
CA ALA A 384 2.23 -35.38 -7.51
C ALA A 384 2.28 -33.84 -7.54
N VAL A 385 1.12 -33.18 -7.74
CA VAL A 385 1.01 -31.72 -7.71
C VAL A 385 1.28 -31.19 -6.30
N SER A 386 0.67 -31.77 -5.26
CA SER A 386 0.83 -31.30 -3.88
C SER A 386 2.29 -31.32 -3.41
N ARG A 387 3.07 -32.33 -3.80
CA ARG A 387 4.51 -32.38 -3.51
C ARG A 387 5.30 -31.24 -4.14
N ARG A 388 4.88 -30.72 -5.30
CA ARG A 388 5.55 -29.58 -5.96
C ARG A 388 5.20 -28.24 -5.36
N PHE A 389 4.04 -28.14 -4.72
CA PHE A 389 3.53 -26.95 -4.03
C PHE A 389 3.67 -27.03 -2.50
N ASP A 390 4.57 -27.89 -2.01
CA ASP A 390 4.93 -27.94 -0.59
C ASP A 390 5.83 -26.74 -0.24
N ASN A 391 5.32 -25.88 0.64
CA ASN A 391 5.98 -24.66 1.09
C ASN A 391 6.80 -24.83 2.37
N SER A 392 6.79 -26.02 3.00
CA SER A 392 7.59 -26.30 4.21
C SER A 392 9.10 -26.18 3.98
N ARG A 393 9.54 -26.34 2.72
CA ARG A 393 10.94 -26.20 2.29
C ARG A 393 11.20 -24.92 1.49
N ALA A 394 10.32 -23.92 1.61
CA ALA A 394 10.45 -22.69 0.85
C ALA A 394 11.75 -21.96 1.23
N ILE A 395 12.58 -21.69 0.23
CA ILE A 395 13.80 -20.90 0.42
C ILE A 395 13.43 -19.43 0.26
N LEU A 396 13.14 -18.78 1.39
CA LEU A 396 13.13 -17.32 1.44
C LEU A 396 14.58 -16.83 1.57
N PRO A 397 15.01 -15.81 0.79
CA PRO A 397 16.32 -15.20 0.99
C PRO A 397 16.50 -14.71 2.42
N VAL A 398 17.74 -14.75 2.91
CA VAL A 398 18.14 -14.25 4.25
C VAL A 398 17.69 -12.80 4.42
N ASN A 399 17.37 -12.42 5.66
CA ASN A 399 17.07 -11.05 6.07
C ASN A 399 18.10 -10.06 5.49
N ASP A 400 17.62 -8.88 5.09
CA ASP A 400 18.49 -7.77 4.66
C ASP A 400 19.31 -7.21 5.84
N GLU A 401 20.20 -6.26 5.59
CA GLU A 401 20.96 -5.51 6.63
C GLU A 401 20.01 -4.91 7.70
N ASP A 402 18.76 -4.62 7.33
CA ASP A 402 17.70 -4.08 8.19
C ASP A 402 16.86 -5.17 8.93
N GLY A 403 17.20 -6.47 8.82
CA GLY A 403 16.50 -7.55 9.52
C GLY A 403 15.13 -7.96 8.93
N GLU A 404 14.66 -7.33 7.87
CA GLU A 404 13.35 -7.62 7.25
C GLU A 404 13.40 -8.80 6.27
N THR A 405 12.41 -9.71 6.34
CA THR A 405 12.26 -10.83 5.40
C THR A 405 11.74 -10.38 4.02
N PRO A 406 12.17 -11.01 2.91
CA PRO A 406 11.58 -10.77 1.60
C PRO A 406 10.08 -11.08 1.58
N ALA A 407 9.30 -10.22 0.94
CA ALA A 407 7.87 -10.43 0.78
C ALA A 407 7.56 -11.63 -0.13
N PHE A 408 8.47 -11.98 -1.04
CA PHE A 408 8.37 -13.16 -1.90
C PHE A 408 9.68 -13.59 -2.54
N ASP A 409 9.73 -14.83 -3.03
CA ASP A 409 10.93 -15.36 -3.68
C ASP A 409 11.22 -14.78 -5.08
N LEU A 410 12.45 -15.06 -5.55
CA LEU A 410 12.95 -14.59 -6.84
C LEU A 410 12.24 -15.23 -8.04
N VAL A 411 11.67 -16.43 -7.88
CA VAL A 411 10.93 -17.11 -8.96
C VAL A 411 9.67 -16.30 -9.28
N ARG A 412 8.88 -15.96 -8.27
CA ARG A 412 7.68 -15.15 -8.47
C ARG A 412 8.02 -13.75 -8.98
N ALA A 413 9.07 -13.13 -8.45
CA ALA A 413 9.53 -11.83 -8.94
C ALA A 413 9.88 -11.86 -10.44
N ALA A 414 10.59 -12.91 -10.88
CA ALA A 414 10.94 -13.10 -12.28
C ALA A 414 9.71 -13.30 -13.17
N VAL A 415 8.74 -14.12 -12.73
CA VAL A 415 7.49 -14.34 -13.47
C VAL A 415 6.66 -13.05 -13.55
N ASN A 416 6.54 -12.30 -12.46
CA ASN A 416 5.81 -11.03 -12.44
C ASN A 416 6.31 -10.07 -13.53
N LEU A 417 7.63 -9.85 -13.57
CA LEU A 417 8.25 -8.94 -14.53
C LEU A 417 8.17 -9.48 -15.96
N MET A 418 8.43 -10.77 -16.17
CA MET A 418 8.34 -11.41 -17.48
C MET A 418 6.93 -11.32 -18.06
N VAL A 419 5.91 -11.75 -17.31
CA VAL A 419 4.52 -11.77 -17.77
C VAL A 419 4.00 -10.35 -18.01
N ALA A 420 4.28 -9.41 -17.10
CA ALA A 420 3.90 -8.02 -17.30
C ALA A 420 4.56 -7.42 -18.55
N ALA A 421 5.86 -7.64 -18.76
CA ALA A 421 6.57 -7.18 -19.96
C ALA A 421 5.94 -7.74 -21.26
N VAL A 422 5.63 -9.04 -21.29
CA VAL A 422 4.99 -9.68 -22.46
C VAL A 422 3.62 -9.09 -22.75
N LEU A 423 2.76 -8.98 -21.72
CA LEU A 423 1.40 -8.46 -21.90
C LEU A 423 1.39 -7.00 -22.34
N ILE A 424 2.26 -6.17 -21.75
CA ILE A 424 2.44 -4.78 -22.17
C ILE A 424 2.97 -4.73 -23.61
N SER A 425 3.93 -5.60 -23.98
CA SER A 425 4.46 -5.71 -25.35
C SER A 425 3.39 -6.00 -26.40
N ILE A 426 2.58 -7.04 -26.16
CA ILE A 426 1.52 -7.46 -27.06
C ILE A 426 0.52 -6.33 -27.24
N GLY A 427 0.11 -5.75 -26.12
CA GLY A 427 -0.84 -4.67 -26.10
C GLY A 427 -0.36 -3.39 -26.80
N THR A 428 0.89 -2.98 -26.57
CA THR A 428 1.54 -1.88 -27.32
C THR A 428 1.63 -2.20 -28.81
N THR A 429 1.94 -3.45 -29.18
CA THR A 429 2.03 -3.88 -30.58
C THR A 429 0.69 -3.76 -31.29
N MET A 430 -0.39 -4.12 -30.61
CA MET A 430 -1.78 -4.02 -31.09
C MET A 430 -2.36 -2.60 -30.99
N LYS A 431 -1.56 -1.62 -30.53
CA LYS A 431 -2.02 -0.24 -30.25
C LYS A 431 -3.28 -0.24 -29.35
N LEU A 432 -3.30 -1.15 -28.39
CA LEU A 432 -4.33 -1.18 -27.37
C LEU A 432 -3.91 -0.21 -26.25
N PRO A 433 -4.75 0.76 -25.91
CA PRO A 433 -4.56 1.60 -24.72
C PRO A 433 -4.68 0.72 -23.47
N LEU A 434 -3.62 0.68 -22.67
CA LEU A 434 -3.51 -0.18 -21.50
C LEU A 434 -2.94 0.63 -20.35
N SER A 435 -3.39 0.30 -19.16
CA SER A 435 -2.76 0.77 -17.94
C SER A 435 -1.62 -0.18 -17.58
N THR A 436 -0.38 0.33 -17.57
CA THR A 436 0.77 -0.43 -17.07
C THR A 436 0.53 -0.85 -15.61
N THR A 437 -0.01 0.06 -14.79
CA THR A 437 -0.39 -0.18 -13.39
C THR A 437 -1.36 -1.34 -13.23
N TYR A 438 -2.41 -1.41 -14.05
CA TYR A 438 -3.40 -2.49 -13.91
C TYR A 438 -2.79 -3.83 -14.29
N VAL A 439 -2.00 -3.88 -15.36
CA VAL A 439 -1.35 -5.13 -15.79
C VAL A 439 -0.35 -5.60 -14.74
N THR A 440 0.56 -4.76 -14.27
CA THR A 440 1.60 -5.15 -13.30
C THR A 440 1.02 -5.55 -11.96
N PHE A 441 0.09 -4.76 -11.42
CA PHE A 441 -0.60 -5.06 -10.17
C PHE A 441 -1.36 -6.38 -10.29
N THR A 442 -2.14 -6.56 -11.36
CA THR A 442 -2.97 -7.75 -11.53
C THR A 442 -2.14 -9.01 -11.72
N VAL A 443 -1.02 -8.93 -12.46
CA VAL A 443 -0.05 -10.04 -12.56
C VAL A 443 0.51 -10.37 -11.18
N ALA A 444 0.97 -9.37 -10.40
CA ALA A 444 1.52 -9.59 -9.07
C ALA A 444 0.52 -10.24 -8.10
N MET A 445 -0.77 -9.88 -8.18
CA MET A 445 -1.82 -10.53 -7.41
C MET A 445 -2.14 -11.94 -7.92
N ALA A 446 -2.15 -12.14 -9.24
CA ALA A 446 -2.48 -13.43 -9.84
C ALA A 446 -1.42 -14.49 -9.56
N THR A 447 -0.14 -14.13 -9.59
CA THR A 447 0.94 -15.06 -9.24
C THR A 447 0.97 -15.41 -7.75
N ALA A 448 0.33 -14.62 -6.88
CA ALA A 448 0.17 -14.97 -5.47
C ALA A 448 -0.77 -16.17 -5.25
N LEU A 449 -1.71 -16.40 -6.17
CA LEU A 449 -2.70 -17.46 -6.05
C LEU A 449 -2.09 -18.88 -6.17
N PRO A 450 -1.35 -19.24 -7.25
CA PRO A 450 -0.67 -20.54 -7.34
C PRO A 450 0.35 -20.76 -6.22
N ASP A 451 0.92 -19.70 -5.69
CA ASP A 451 1.88 -19.76 -4.59
C ASP A 451 1.23 -20.08 -3.23
N ARG A 452 -0.10 -20.24 -3.18
CA ARG A 452 -0.86 -20.42 -1.94
C ARG A 452 -0.56 -19.34 -0.90
N ALA A 453 -0.16 -18.16 -1.35
CA ALA A 453 0.13 -17.02 -0.48
C ALA A 453 -1.15 -16.60 0.27
N TRP A 454 -2.31 -16.73 -0.37
CA TRP A 454 -3.61 -16.45 0.22
C TRP A 454 -4.15 -17.70 0.93
N GLY A 455 -3.63 -17.97 2.12
CA GLY A 455 -4.13 -19.04 3.00
C GLY A 455 -5.58 -18.81 3.44
N ARG A 456 -6.24 -19.86 3.95
CA ARG A 456 -7.67 -19.79 4.35
C ARG A 456 -7.96 -18.65 5.34
N ASP A 457 -7.02 -18.35 6.24
CA ASP A 457 -7.17 -17.34 7.28
C ASP A 457 -6.88 -15.90 6.79
N SER A 458 -6.18 -15.73 5.67
CA SER A 458 -5.80 -14.42 5.13
C SER A 458 -6.47 -14.06 3.80
N ALA A 459 -6.97 -15.06 3.06
CA ALA A 459 -7.50 -14.90 1.71
C ALA A 459 -8.62 -13.86 1.63
N VAL A 460 -9.55 -13.86 2.60
CA VAL A 460 -10.65 -12.90 2.61
C VAL A 460 -10.14 -11.47 2.74
N TYR A 461 -9.16 -11.22 3.60
CA TYR A 461 -8.61 -9.88 3.83
C TYR A 461 -7.78 -9.39 2.63
N ARG A 462 -7.01 -10.28 2.00
CA ARG A 462 -6.22 -9.94 0.80
C ARG A 462 -7.10 -9.71 -0.42
N VAL A 463 -8.12 -10.55 -0.63
CA VAL A 463 -9.14 -10.34 -1.67
C VAL A 463 -9.92 -9.06 -1.41
N SER A 464 -10.25 -8.72 -0.15
CA SER A 464 -10.81 -7.39 0.17
C SER A 464 -9.89 -6.28 -0.31
N GLY A 465 -8.58 -6.37 -0.04
CA GLY A 465 -7.60 -5.39 -0.50
C GLY A 465 -7.56 -5.26 -2.01
N VAL A 466 -7.51 -6.36 -2.75
CA VAL A 466 -7.57 -6.37 -4.22
C VAL A 466 -8.87 -5.72 -4.74
N LEU A 467 -10.02 -6.06 -4.14
CA LEU A 467 -11.31 -5.46 -4.50
C LEU A 467 -11.37 -3.96 -4.16
N THR A 468 -10.76 -3.52 -3.06
CA THR A 468 -10.66 -2.10 -2.72
C THR A 468 -9.82 -1.35 -3.75
N VAL A 469 -8.71 -1.93 -4.22
CA VAL A 469 -7.88 -1.35 -5.28
C VAL A 469 -8.68 -1.28 -6.60
N PHE A 470 -9.31 -2.37 -7.02
CA PHE A 470 -10.16 -2.40 -8.23
C PHE A 470 -11.35 -1.44 -8.13
N GLY A 471 -11.99 -1.34 -6.97
CA GLY A 471 -13.04 -0.35 -6.73
C GLY A 471 -12.50 1.09 -6.83
N GLY A 472 -11.30 1.33 -6.30
CA GLY A 472 -10.60 2.61 -6.42
C GLY A 472 -10.33 3.00 -7.87
N TRP A 473 -10.06 2.04 -8.75
CA TRP A 473 -9.85 2.27 -10.18
C TRP A 473 -11.11 2.77 -10.90
N PHE A 474 -12.26 2.15 -10.67
CA PHE A 474 -13.53 2.65 -11.20
C PHE A 474 -13.90 4.02 -10.60
N PHE A 475 -13.64 4.21 -9.31
CA PHE A 475 -13.86 5.49 -8.65
C PHE A 475 -12.93 6.60 -9.20
N THR A 476 -11.71 6.25 -9.59
CA THR A 476 -10.75 7.17 -10.23
C THR A 476 -11.34 7.75 -11.50
N ALA A 477 -11.85 6.91 -12.42
CA ALA A 477 -12.45 7.36 -13.67
C ALA A 477 -13.63 8.34 -13.45
N LEU A 478 -14.51 8.04 -12.50
CA LEU A 478 -15.64 8.89 -12.16
C LEU A 478 -15.17 10.23 -11.56
N LEU A 479 -14.27 10.19 -10.58
CA LEU A 479 -13.77 11.36 -9.89
C LEU A 479 -12.94 12.26 -10.81
N ALA A 480 -12.09 11.67 -11.65
CA ALA A 480 -11.34 12.31 -12.73
C ALA A 480 -12.27 13.11 -13.65
N SER A 481 -13.25 12.44 -14.24
CA SER A 481 -14.19 13.06 -15.18
C SER A 481 -15.02 14.16 -14.53
N PHE A 482 -15.55 13.94 -13.33
CA PHE A 482 -16.43 14.91 -12.67
C PHE A 482 -15.66 16.13 -12.17
N THR A 483 -14.48 15.92 -11.58
CA THR A 483 -13.64 17.03 -11.08
C THR A 483 -13.12 17.86 -12.24
N ALA A 484 -12.62 17.23 -13.31
CA ALA A 484 -12.14 17.95 -14.49
C ALA A 484 -13.25 18.75 -15.18
N ALA A 485 -14.47 18.20 -15.25
CA ALA A 485 -15.65 18.93 -15.73
C ALA A 485 -15.94 20.19 -14.89
N ILE A 486 -15.98 20.06 -13.56
CA ILE A 486 -16.22 21.20 -12.66
C ILE A 486 -15.12 22.24 -12.79
N VAL A 487 -13.85 21.82 -12.75
CA VAL A 487 -12.71 22.74 -12.86
C VAL A 487 -12.73 23.46 -14.21
N ALA A 488 -13.04 22.77 -15.31
CA ALA A 488 -13.17 23.37 -16.63
C ALA A 488 -14.28 24.43 -16.67
N LEU A 489 -15.44 24.16 -16.08
CA LEU A 489 -16.54 25.14 -15.99
C LEU A 489 -16.17 26.37 -15.13
N ILE A 490 -15.50 26.16 -13.99
CA ILE A 490 -15.02 27.24 -13.13
C ILE A 490 -14.03 28.14 -13.90
N ILE A 491 -13.09 27.54 -14.64
CA ILE A 491 -12.13 28.28 -15.47
C ILE A 491 -12.85 29.02 -16.60
N PHE A 492 -13.82 28.37 -17.26
CA PHE A 492 -14.56 28.97 -18.36
C PHE A 492 -15.29 30.25 -17.95
N TYR A 493 -16.04 30.22 -16.84
CA TYR A 493 -16.78 31.39 -16.36
C TYR A 493 -15.90 32.42 -15.65
N GLY A 494 -14.97 31.97 -14.81
CA GLY A 494 -14.20 32.85 -13.94
C GLY A 494 -12.83 33.28 -14.47
N GLN A 495 -12.38 32.72 -15.59
CA GLN A 495 -11.12 33.05 -16.28
C GLN A 495 -9.93 33.20 -15.31
N LEU A 496 -9.19 34.31 -15.37
CA LEU A 496 -7.97 34.52 -14.59
C LEU A 496 -8.19 34.46 -13.05
N PRO A 497 -9.18 35.16 -12.45
CA PRO A 497 -9.48 35.03 -11.03
C PRO A 497 -9.74 33.57 -10.59
N ALA A 498 -10.50 32.82 -11.38
CA ALA A 498 -10.78 31.41 -11.09
C ALA A 498 -9.50 30.55 -11.16
N ILE A 499 -8.66 30.75 -12.19
CA ILE A 499 -7.39 30.05 -12.33
C ILE A 499 -6.52 30.29 -11.10
N ILE A 500 -6.35 31.54 -10.66
CA ILE A 500 -5.53 31.87 -9.48
C ILE A 500 -6.12 31.21 -8.22
N GLY A 501 -7.43 31.29 -8.02
CA GLY A 501 -8.10 30.66 -6.87
C GLY A 501 -7.93 29.14 -6.84
N LEU A 502 -8.06 28.47 -7.98
CA LEU A 502 -7.86 27.03 -8.13
C LEU A 502 -6.41 26.61 -7.85
N LEU A 503 -5.43 27.40 -8.30
CA LEU A 503 -4.02 27.14 -8.02
C LEU A 503 -3.68 27.29 -6.54
N ILE A 504 -4.23 28.30 -5.86
CA ILE A 504 -4.08 28.47 -4.41
C ILE A 504 -4.69 27.28 -3.68
N LEU A 505 -5.91 26.87 -4.07
CA LEU A 505 -6.58 25.70 -3.50
C LEU A 505 -5.76 24.42 -3.73
N ALA A 506 -5.19 24.26 -4.92
CA ALA A 506 -4.36 23.11 -5.25
C ALA A 506 -3.07 23.07 -4.42
N ALA A 507 -2.36 24.20 -4.32
CA ALA A 507 -1.17 24.30 -3.48
C ALA A 507 -1.49 24.04 -2.00
N PHE A 508 -2.60 24.58 -1.49
CA PHE A 508 -3.05 24.35 -0.12
C PHE A 508 -3.39 22.88 0.16
N THR A 509 -4.06 22.21 -0.77
CA THR A 509 -4.42 20.79 -0.63
C THR A 509 -3.19 19.89 -0.69
N LEU A 510 -2.24 20.12 -1.60
CA LEU A 510 -0.95 19.41 -1.66
C LEU A 510 -0.12 19.60 -0.38
N TYR A 511 -0.13 20.81 0.19
CA TYR A 511 0.55 21.07 1.46
C TYR A 511 -0.11 20.29 2.61
N ARG A 512 -1.44 20.34 2.72
CA ARG A 512 -2.20 19.61 3.76
C ARG A 512 -2.05 18.10 3.62
N SER A 513 -2.04 17.58 2.39
CA SER A 513 -1.87 16.15 2.12
C SER A 513 -0.49 15.66 2.54
N THR A 514 0.56 16.47 2.36
CA THR A 514 1.93 16.14 2.76
C THR A 514 2.08 16.09 4.29
N ILE A 515 1.47 17.05 5.01
CA ILE A 515 1.41 17.01 6.48
C ILE A 515 0.65 15.77 6.95
N TYR A 516 -0.51 15.50 6.33
CA TYR A 516 -1.33 14.35 6.69
C TYR A 516 -0.62 13.03 6.46
N HIS A 517 0.05 12.87 5.31
CA HIS A 517 0.87 11.70 4.98
C HIS A 517 2.00 11.52 6.01
N THR A 518 2.74 12.59 6.32
CA THR A 518 3.83 12.55 7.32
C THR A 518 3.31 12.14 8.71
N LYS A 519 2.16 12.67 9.12
CA LYS A 519 1.53 12.29 10.40
C LYS A 519 1.12 10.82 10.40
N ARG A 520 0.56 10.34 9.28
CA ARG A 520 0.15 8.94 9.13
C ARG A 520 1.34 7.98 9.10
N GLU A 521 2.46 8.39 8.48
CA GLU A 521 3.70 7.61 8.47
C GLU A 521 4.24 7.46 9.90
N LYS A 522 4.30 8.55 10.67
CA LYS A 522 4.66 8.49 12.11
C LYS A 522 3.71 7.62 12.92
N GLU A 523 2.39 7.74 12.72
CA GLU A 523 1.40 6.88 13.40
C GLU A 523 1.56 5.38 13.06
N LEU A 524 2.18 5.04 11.91
CA LEU A 524 2.51 3.67 11.52
C LEU A 524 3.87 3.20 12.04
N GLU A 525 4.85 4.10 12.17
CA GLU A 525 6.16 3.82 12.79
C GLU A 525 6.04 3.65 14.31
N ASP A 526 5.16 4.41 14.96
CA ASP A 526 4.89 4.34 16.40
C ASP A 526 4.09 3.08 16.80
N GLN A 527 3.51 2.37 15.83
CA GLN A 527 2.94 1.05 16.08
C GLN A 527 4.09 0.05 16.18
N PRO A 528 4.19 -0.76 17.26
CA PRO A 528 5.21 -1.79 17.34
C PRO A 528 5.08 -2.66 16.08
N ALA A 529 6.16 -2.70 15.28
CA ALA A 529 6.22 -3.60 14.15
C ALA A 529 5.87 -5.00 14.64
N ALA A 530 5.15 -5.78 13.83
CA ALA A 530 4.99 -7.20 14.12
C ALA A 530 6.37 -7.86 13.95
N ILE A 531 7.17 -7.83 15.01
CA ILE A 531 8.49 -8.46 15.05
C ILE A 531 8.26 -9.95 15.15
N ILE A 532 8.49 -10.68 14.05
CA ILE A 532 8.51 -12.13 14.11
C ILE A 532 9.86 -12.51 14.72
N PHE A 533 9.85 -12.94 15.97
CA PHE A 533 11.02 -13.52 16.62
C PHE A 533 11.23 -14.94 16.07
N ASP A 534 12.46 -15.27 15.67
CA ASP A 534 12.83 -16.64 15.33
C ASP A 534 12.78 -17.52 16.59
N THR A 535 12.70 -18.85 16.40
CA THR A 535 12.59 -19.82 17.50
C THR A 535 13.71 -19.70 18.54
N ASP A 536 14.87 -19.17 18.18
CA ASP A 536 16.01 -19.03 19.10
C ASP A 536 16.02 -17.70 19.87
N GLN A 537 15.00 -16.83 19.69
CA GLN A 537 14.94 -15.46 20.24
C GLN A 537 13.91 -15.29 21.37
N HIS A 538 13.70 -16.31 22.20
CA HIS A 538 12.71 -16.30 23.29
C HIS A 538 12.88 -15.12 24.27
N GLU A 539 14.11 -14.79 24.66
CA GLU A 539 14.36 -13.66 25.58
C GLU A 539 14.06 -12.30 24.96
N GLN A 540 14.30 -12.13 23.65
CA GLN A 540 13.94 -10.90 22.93
C GLN A 540 12.42 -10.75 22.83
N ALA A 541 11.69 -11.85 22.64
CA ALA A 541 10.23 -11.85 22.65
C ALA A 541 9.66 -11.48 24.02
N LYS A 542 10.26 -11.98 25.11
CA LYS A 542 9.90 -11.63 26.50
C LYS A 542 10.15 -10.15 26.79
N GLN A 543 11.31 -9.63 26.43
CA GLN A 543 11.63 -8.21 26.60
C GLN A 543 10.67 -7.33 25.80
N PHE A 544 10.40 -7.67 24.54
CA PHE A 544 9.46 -6.96 23.70
C PHE A 544 8.04 -6.96 24.27
N LEU A 545 7.59 -8.08 24.83
CA LEU A 545 6.30 -8.19 25.52
C LEU A 545 6.24 -7.27 26.72
N ARG A 546 7.27 -7.27 27.56
CA ARG A 546 7.39 -6.44 28.76
C ARG A 546 7.36 -4.95 28.43
N GLU A 547 8.18 -4.51 27.47
CA GLU A 547 8.20 -3.13 26.98
C GLU A 547 6.87 -2.71 26.34
N SER A 548 6.23 -3.64 25.63
CA SER A 548 4.93 -3.38 25.03
C SER A 548 3.84 -3.26 26.09
N MET A 549 3.77 -4.15 27.08
CA MET A 549 2.81 -4.03 28.19
C MET A 549 2.98 -2.70 28.93
N ALA A 550 4.21 -2.30 29.24
CA ALA A 550 4.52 -1.01 29.86
C ALA A 550 3.96 0.16 29.04
N ARG A 551 4.27 0.20 27.73
CA ARG A 551 3.72 1.21 26.81
C ARG A 551 2.19 1.25 26.81
N TYR A 552 1.53 0.11 26.89
CA TYR A 552 0.06 0.03 26.89
C TYR A 552 -0.55 0.55 28.18
N ILE A 553 0.03 0.20 29.32
CA ILE A 553 -0.39 0.70 30.63
C ILE A 553 -0.27 2.22 30.66
N LYS A 554 0.89 2.76 30.26
CA LYS A 554 1.13 4.20 30.19
C LYS A 554 0.12 4.91 29.28
N ARG A 555 -0.11 4.38 28.08
CA ARG A 555 -1.04 5.03 27.12
C ARG A 555 -2.50 4.85 27.54
N SER A 556 -2.85 3.79 28.26
CA SER A 556 -4.17 3.60 28.87
C SER A 556 -4.44 4.64 29.96
N GLN A 557 -3.42 4.97 30.75
CA GLN A 557 -3.47 6.07 31.72
C GLN A 557 -3.74 7.43 31.05
N GLU A 558 -3.06 7.73 29.93
CA GLU A 558 -3.27 8.96 29.15
C GLU A 558 -4.69 9.04 28.55
N VAL A 559 -5.23 7.91 28.09
CA VAL A 559 -6.61 7.82 27.58
C VAL A 559 -7.62 8.04 28.70
N PHE A 560 -7.42 7.43 29.87
CA PHE A 560 -8.30 7.64 31.03
C PHE A 560 -8.31 9.11 31.45
N GLU A 561 -7.12 9.77 31.48
CA GLU A 561 -7.02 11.22 31.72
C GLU A 561 -7.92 12.04 30.82
N SER A 562 -7.80 11.73 29.53
CA SER A 562 -8.37 12.53 28.46
C SER A 562 -9.88 12.36 28.46
N ASN A 563 -10.37 11.18 28.84
CA ASN A 563 -11.79 10.94 29.07
C ASN A 563 -12.29 11.67 30.31
N THR A 564 -11.61 11.59 31.46
CA THR A 564 -12.04 12.30 32.68
C THR A 564 -12.06 13.82 32.48
N LYS A 565 -11.00 14.38 31.87
CA LYS A 565 -10.93 15.82 31.53
C LYS A 565 -11.96 16.21 30.47
N GLY A 566 -12.13 15.38 29.45
CA GLY A 566 -13.08 15.62 28.36
C GLY A 566 -14.53 15.56 28.84
N LEU A 567 -14.86 14.64 29.74
CA LEU A 567 -16.17 14.53 30.39
C LEU A 567 -16.43 15.74 31.29
N ALA A 568 -15.45 16.15 32.09
CA ALA A 568 -15.58 17.30 32.99
C ALA A 568 -15.69 18.67 32.28
N THR A 569 -15.32 18.74 31.00
CA THR A 569 -15.30 20.01 30.22
C THR A 569 -16.16 19.94 28.96
N GLU A 570 -16.92 18.86 28.77
CA GLU A 570 -17.68 18.54 27.56
C GLU A 570 -16.90 18.68 26.24
N ASN A 571 -15.60 18.44 26.27
CA ASN A 571 -14.73 18.71 25.14
C ASN A 571 -14.72 17.53 24.15
N LEU A 572 -15.62 17.58 23.16
CA LEU A 572 -15.69 16.60 22.07
C LEU A 572 -14.37 16.42 21.31
N GLY A 573 -13.53 17.45 21.21
CA GLY A 573 -12.22 17.36 20.57
C GLY A 573 -11.26 16.43 21.35
N LEU A 574 -11.20 16.59 22.67
CA LEU A 574 -10.42 15.72 23.56
C LEU A 574 -10.97 14.30 23.58
N LEU A 575 -12.29 14.14 23.70
CA LEU A 575 -12.94 12.82 23.71
C LEU A 575 -12.75 12.07 22.40
N ARG A 576 -12.85 12.76 21.26
CA ARG A 576 -12.60 12.15 19.93
C ARG A 576 -11.16 11.67 19.80
N LYS A 577 -10.20 12.43 20.34
CA LYS A 577 -8.78 12.03 20.39
C LYS A 577 -8.61 10.79 21.30
N ALA A 578 -9.17 10.81 22.51
CA ALA A 578 -9.11 9.69 23.45
C ALA A 578 -9.71 8.41 22.85
N ARG A 579 -10.86 8.49 22.19
CA ARG A 579 -11.49 7.37 21.46
C ARG A 579 -10.60 6.83 20.34
N LYS A 580 -9.94 7.70 19.56
CA LYS A 580 -9.00 7.30 18.50
C LYS A 580 -7.79 6.57 19.10
N ASP A 581 -7.21 7.10 20.18
CA ASP A 581 -6.06 6.51 20.86
C ASP A 581 -6.41 5.15 21.50
N ALA A 582 -7.57 5.03 22.12
CA ALA A 582 -8.07 3.77 22.68
C ALA A 582 -8.29 2.69 21.60
N LYS A 583 -8.86 3.08 20.45
CA LYS A 583 -9.02 2.17 19.30
C LYS A 583 -7.66 1.73 18.73
N SER A 584 -6.67 2.61 18.73
CA SER A 584 -5.30 2.29 18.33
C SER A 584 -4.65 1.28 19.27
N LEU A 585 -4.82 1.47 20.58
CA LEU A 585 -4.39 0.52 21.61
C LEU A 585 -5.00 -0.86 21.38
N HIS A 586 -6.32 -0.98 21.26
CA HIS A 586 -6.96 -2.28 21.03
C HIS A 586 -6.47 -2.96 19.74
N ARG A 587 -6.26 -2.20 18.66
CA ARG A 587 -5.69 -2.74 17.41
C ARG A 587 -4.28 -3.28 17.63
N GLY A 588 -3.44 -2.54 18.33
CA GLY A 588 -2.08 -2.98 18.59
C GLY A 588 -2.02 -4.20 19.53
N ALA A 589 -2.89 -4.30 20.55
CA ALA A 589 -2.95 -5.46 21.43
C ALA A 589 -3.26 -6.74 20.64
N ARG A 590 -4.16 -6.62 19.65
CA ARG A 590 -4.48 -7.70 18.71
C ARG A 590 -3.28 -8.05 17.82
N THR A 591 -2.57 -7.05 17.29
CA THR A 591 -1.34 -7.28 16.52
C THR A 591 -0.30 -8.03 17.35
N MET A 592 -0.07 -7.62 18.60
CA MET A 592 0.90 -8.27 19.46
C MET A 592 0.51 -9.71 19.81
N THR A 593 -0.79 -9.97 19.99
CA THR A 593 -1.29 -11.35 20.16
C THR A 593 -0.91 -12.22 18.97
N GLN A 594 -1.09 -11.71 17.75
CA GLN A 594 -0.74 -12.43 16.52
C GLN A 594 0.77 -12.70 16.44
N THR A 595 1.58 -11.73 16.84
CA THR A 595 3.03 -11.86 16.90
C THR A 595 3.46 -12.99 17.85
N ILE A 596 2.97 -12.98 19.09
CA ILE A 596 3.41 -13.95 20.11
C ILE A 596 2.93 -15.37 19.79
N VAL A 597 1.69 -15.53 19.33
CA VAL A 597 1.16 -16.85 18.91
C VAL A 597 1.98 -17.45 17.77
N HIS A 598 2.55 -16.61 16.90
CA HIS A 598 3.45 -17.08 15.85
C HIS A 598 4.81 -17.51 16.41
N THR A 599 5.34 -16.81 17.40
CA THR A 599 6.61 -17.13 18.07
C THR A 599 6.52 -18.39 18.95
N SER A 600 5.42 -18.61 19.65
CA SER A 600 5.22 -19.72 20.62
C SER A 600 4.90 -21.09 19.97
N SER A 601 5.28 -21.31 18.70
CA SER A 601 4.88 -22.50 17.95
C SER A 601 5.96 -23.58 17.84
N VAL A 602 6.68 -23.92 18.94
CA VAL A 602 7.65 -25.04 18.98
C VAL A 602 7.64 -25.75 20.35
N LYS A 603 7.88 -27.08 20.35
CA LYS A 603 7.51 -28.06 21.40
C LYS A 603 8.63 -28.39 22.42
N SER A 604 8.27 -28.35 23.72
CA SER A 604 8.81 -29.14 24.85
C SER A 604 7.80 -29.12 26.02
N ALA A 605 7.94 -29.98 27.04
CA ALA A 605 7.00 -30.04 28.17
C ALA A 605 7.11 -28.85 29.14
N GLU A 606 8.31 -28.29 29.34
CA GLU A 606 8.56 -27.06 30.11
C GLU A 606 8.00 -25.82 29.39
N GLN A 607 8.02 -25.83 28.06
CA GLN A 607 7.43 -24.76 27.22
C GLN A 607 5.90 -24.67 27.33
N ILE A 608 5.20 -25.69 27.84
CA ILE A 608 3.73 -25.67 27.96
C ILE A 608 3.25 -24.74 29.10
N GLU A 609 3.95 -24.71 30.23
CA GLU A 609 3.62 -23.77 31.31
C GLU A 609 3.98 -22.34 30.93
N GLU A 610 5.10 -22.15 30.23
CA GLU A 610 5.47 -20.88 29.63
C GLU A 610 4.47 -20.44 28.55
N ASP A 611 3.94 -21.32 27.72
CA ASP A 611 2.91 -20.96 26.74
C ASP A 611 1.60 -20.54 27.42
N ARG A 612 1.26 -21.17 28.54
CA ARG A 612 0.05 -20.86 29.32
C ARG A 612 0.13 -19.48 29.97
N ALA A 613 1.25 -19.15 30.60
CA ALA A 613 1.45 -17.84 31.21
C ALA A 613 1.46 -16.73 30.13
N LEU A 614 2.02 -16.97 28.94
CA LEU A 614 2.04 -16.04 27.81
C LEU A 614 0.60 -15.80 27.32
N ALA A 615 -0.18 -16.87 27.17
CA ALA A 615 -1.58 -16.78 26.79
C ALA A 615 -2.42 -15.99 27.82
N LEU A 616 -2.13 -16.11 29.12
CA LEU A 616 -2.78 -15.33 30.18
C LEU A 616 -2.39 -13.85 30.10
N ALA A 617 -1.10 -13.54 29.91
CA ALA A 617 -0.60 -12.18 29.71
C ALA A 617 -1.27 -11.50 28.51
N ILE A 618 -1.35 -12.20 27.37
CA ILE A 618 -2.01 -11.74 26.16
C ILE A 618 -3.49 -11.47 26.41
N ARG A 619 -4.20 -12.41 27.05
CA ARG A 619 -5.62 -12.26 27.38
C ARG A 619 -5.85 -11.04 28.26
N ALA A 620 -5.00 -10.86 29.28
CA ALA A 620 -5.07 -9.73 30.19
C ALA A 620 -4.89 -8.42 29.44
N LEU A 621 -3.89 -8.33 28.56
CA LEU A 621 -3.67 -7.15 27.73
C LEU A 621 -4.85 -6.86 26.78
N GLN A 622 -5.40 -7.88 26.12
CA GLN A 622 -6.55 -7.70 25.24
C GLN A 622 -7.78 -7.18 25.99
N ASN A 623 -8.03 -7.71 27.19
CA ASN A 623 -9.13 -7.26 28.04
C ASN A 623 -8.92 -5.82 28.52
N LEU A 624 -7.71 -5.48 28.97
CA LEU A 624 -7.35 -4.11 29.34
C LEU A 624 -7.59 -3.15 28.17
N ALA A 625 -7.05 -3.45 26.99
CA ALA A 625 -7.19 -2.60 25.81
C ALA A 625 -8.66 -2.48 25.36
N ARG A 626 -9.45 -3.55 25.51
CA ARG A 626 -10.89 -3.55 25.22
C ARG A 626 -11.67 -2.68 26.19
N SER A 627 -11.43 -2.79 27.50
CA SER A 627 -12.08 -1.94 28.51
C SER A 627 -11.74 -0.47 28.31
N VAL A 628 -10.48 -0.14 28.00
CA VAL A 628 -10.08 1.24 27.67
C VAL A 628 -10.80 1.75 26.41
N GLN A 629 -10.98 0.89 25.39
CA GLN A 629 -11.73 1.25 24.18
C GLN A 629 -13.22 1.44 24.44
N ASN A 630 -13.83 0.58 25.26
CA ASN A 630 -15.23 0.66 25.63
C ASN A 630 -15.50 1.95 26.39
N LEU A 631 -14.75 2.20 27.48
CA LEU A 631 -14.83 3.43 28.26
C LEU A 631 -14.70 4.67 27.37
N ALA A 632 -13.66 4.74 26.53
CA ALA A 632 -13.45 5.90 25.67
C ALA A 632 -14.56 6.08 24.61
N SER A 633 -15.20 4.98 24.17
CA SER A 633 -16.31 5.05 23.22
C SER A 633 -17.59 5.49 23.90
N GLN A 634 -17.90 4.96 25.09
CA GLN A 634 -19.08 5.31 25.87
C GLN A 634 -19.03 6.77 26.33
N VAL A 635 -17.90 7.24 26.86
CA VAL A 635 -17.73 8.64 27.28
C VAL A 635 -17.89 9.59 26.08
N PHE A 636 -17.28 9.26 24.93
CA PHE A 636 -17.45 10.05 23.72
C PHE A 636 -18.91 10.07 23.25
N GLU A 637 -19.56 8.90 23.16
CA GLU A 637 -20.94 8.78 22.70
C GLU A 637 -21.92 9.46 23.66
N HIS A 638 -21.62 9.52 24.96
CA HIS A 638 -22.45 10.23 25.93
C HIS A 638 -22.53 11.72 25.62
N VAL A 639 -21.36 12.36 25.41
CA VAL A 639 -21.28 13.79 25.10
C VAL A 639 -21.74 14.08 23.66
N ASP A 640 -21.40 13.23 22.68
CA ASP A 640 -21.78 13.42 21.28
C ASP A 640 -23.29 13.29 21.05
N ASN A 641 -23.97 12.49 21.89
CA ASN A 641 -25.43 12.36 21.88
C ASN A 641 -26.16 13.42 22.74
N LEU A 642 -25.43 14.36 23.37
CA LEU A 642 -25.99 15.40 24.23
C LEU A 642 -26.84 14.84 25.38
N TYR A 643 -26.41 13.72 25.98
CA TYR A 643 -27.04 13.23 27.21
C TYR A 643 -26.72 14.14 28.40
N ASP A 644 -27.51 14.01 29.47
CA ASP A 644 -27.38 14.83 30.68
C ASP A 644 -25.94 14.87 31.23
N GLU A 645 -25.54 16.05 31.68
CA GLU A 645 -24.23 16.31 32.27
C GLU A 645 -24.05 15.56 33.59
N PHE A 646 -22.79 15.28 33.94
CA PHE A 646 -22.46 14.77 35.28
C PHE A 646 -22.57 15.92 36.29
N ASP A 647 -23.12 15.66 37.47
CA ASP A 647 -23.07 16.63 38.56
C ASP A 647 -21.62 16.87 39.03
N ASP A 648 -21.36 18.05 39.60
CA ASP A 648 -20.02 18.43 40.08
C ASP A 648 -19.44 17.40 41.06
N GLU A 649 -20.31 16.80 41.88
CA GLU A 649 -19.93 15.72 42.81
C GLU A 649 -19.45 14.47 42.06
N ALA A 650 -20.14 14.02 41.00
CA ALA A 650 -19.72 12.89 40.18
C ALA A 650 -18.45 13.21 39.40
N ILE A 651 -18.28 14.43 38.90
CA ILE A 651 -17.03 14.86 38.24
C ILE A 651 -15.86 14.77 39.22
N GLU A 652 -16.03 15.25 40.45
CA GLU A 652 -14.96 15.19 41.46
C GLU A 652 -14.67 13.75 41.89
N GLU A 653 -15.69 12.91 41.98
CA GLU A 653 -15.56 11.46 42.19
C GLU A 653 -14.79 10.78 41.03
N MET A 654 -15.02 11.18 39.78
CA MET A 654 -14.27 10.68 38.61
C MET A 654 -12.82 11.16 38.60
N LYS A 655 -12.53 12.37 39.07
CA LYS A 655 -11.15 12.86 39.24
C LYS A 655 -10.41 12.09 40.35
N GLU A 656 -11.07 11.83 41.48
CA GLU A 656 -10.51 10.99 42.56
C GLU A 656 -10.17 9.58 42.02
N LEU A 657 -11.06 9.01 41.22
CA LEU A 657 -10.88 7.71 40.58
C LEU A 657 -9.70 7.71 39.58
N ASP A 658 -9.63 8.70 38.68
CA ASP A 658 -8.53 8.87 37.71
C ASP A 658 -7.18 9.01 38.44
N GLN A 659 -7.10 9.86 39.47
CA GLN A 659 -5.87 10.03 40.24
C GLN A 659 -5.38 8.71 40.85
N LYS A 660 -6.27 7.97 41.48
CA LYS A 660 -5.90 6.70 42.13
C LYS A 660 -5.57 5.61 41.13
N LEU A 661 -6.26 5.56 39.99
CA LEU A 661 -5.92 4.64 38.91
C LEU A 661 -4.53 4.95 38.33
N ARG A 662 -4.20 6.24 38.10
CA ARG A 662 -2.88 6.67 37.62
C ARG A 662 -1.75 6.25 38.55
N GLU A 663 -1.93 6.41 39.85
CA GLU A 663 -0.93 5.99 40.85
C GLU A 663 -0.61 4.50 40.70
N VAL A 664 -1.64 3.66 40.52
CA VAL A 664 -1.47 2.21 40.37
C VAL A 664 -0.88 1.84 39.01
N LEU A 665 -1.35 2.45 37.91
CA LEU A 665 -0.85 2.18 36.57
C LEU A 665 0.59 2.67 36.37
N SER A 666 0.96 3.81 36.95
CA SER A 666 2.34 4.32 36.91
C SER A 666 3.29 3.37 37.62
N MET A 667 2.95 2.91 38.83
CA MET A 667 3.72 1.90 39.55
C MET A 667 3.85 0.61 38.74
N ALA A 668 2.75 0.12 38.16
CA ALA A 668 2.78 -1.07 37.32
C ALA A 668 3.71 -0.90 36.11
N ASN A 669 3.66 0.26 35.45
CA ASN A 669 4.57 0.58 34.36
C ASN A 669 6.04 0.59 34.83
N ASP A 670 6.34 1.20 35.99
CA ASP A 670 7.70 1.32 36.51
C ASP A 670 8.28 -0.04 36.96
N LEU A 671 7.46 -0.91 37.56
CA LEU A 671 7.78 -2.31 37.84
C LEU A 671 8.10 -3.08 36.54
N LEU A 672 7.28 -2.89 35.50
CA LEU A 672 7.51 -3.52 34.20
C LEU A 672 8.75 -3.01 33.48
N ILE A 673 9.31 -1.85 33.78
CA ILE A 673 10.54 -1.37 33.13
C ILE A 673 11.75 -1.39 34.07
N GLY A 674 11.58 -1.88 35.31
CA GLY A 674 12.66 -2.00 36.29
C GLY A 674 13.17 -0.66 36.81
N LYS A 675 12.29 0.34 36.94
CA LYS A 675 12.65 1.71 37.37
C LYS A 675 12.31 2.06 38.81
N THR A 676 11.88 1.07 39.61
CA THR A 676 11.46 1.28 41.00
C THR A 676 11.90 0.11 41.87
N ASP A 677 12.19 0.40 43.14
CA ASP A 677 12.44 -0.58 44.20
C ASP A 677 11.14 -1.09 44.85
N GLU A 678 9.99 -0.51 44.47
CA GLU A 678 8.67 -0.94 44.94
C GLU A 678 8.41 -2.41 44.54
N THR A 679 7.54 -3.09 45.29
CA THR A 679 7.26 -4.52 45.10
C THR A 679 5.83 -4.80 44.63
N ILE A 680 5.60 -5.98 44.03
CA ILE A 680 4.24 -6.41 43.62
C ILE A 680 3.25 -6.41 44.80
N PRO A 681 3.59 -6.88 46.01
CA PRO A 681 2.71 -6.75 47.19
C PRO A 681 2.31 -5.30 47.53
N GLU A 682 3.21 -4.32 47.39
CA GLU A 682 2.88 -2.91 47.62
C GLU A 682 1.88 -2.38 46.58
N MET A 683 2.02 -2.84 45.32
CA MET A 683 1.06 -2.54 44.26
C MET A 683 -0.30 -3.19 44.53
N GLU A 684 -0.33 -4.45 44.99
CA GLU A 684 -1.56 -5.14 45.39
C GLU A 684 -2.28 -4.37 46.51
N GLU A 685 -1.55 -3.81 47.47
CA GLU A 685 -2.12 -2.98 48.53
C GLU A 685 -2.78 -1.70 47.96
N LYS A 686 -2.10 -0.99 47.04
CA LYS A 686 -2.66 0.19 46.37
C LYS A 686 -3.86 -0.18 45.50
N ALA A 687 -3.81 -1.32 44.80
CA ALA A 687 -4.93 -1.84 44.03
C ALA A 687 -6.13 -2.21 44.92
N ALA A 688 -5.90 -2.81 46.09
CA ALA A 688 -6.94 -3.11 47.07
C ALA A 688 -7.60 -1.83 47.59
N LYS A 689 -6.82 -0.78 47.84
CA LYS A 689 -7.33 0.57 48.19
C LYS A 689 -8.21 1.14 47.08
N LEU A 690 -7.80 1.04 45.82
CA LEU A 690 -8.59 1.48 44.66
C LEU A 690 -9.89 0.67 44.50
N LYS A 691 -9.87 -0.65 44.66
CA LYS A 691 -11.09 -1.49 44.67
C LYS A 691 -12.04 -1.09 45.79
N LYS A 692 -11.52 -0.74 46.97
CA LYS A 692 -12.32 -0.24 48.10
C LYS A 692 -12.94 1.12 47.76
N LEU A 693 -12.23 2.00 47.06
CA LEU A 693 -12.76 3.26 46.57
C LEU A 693 -13.88 3.05 45.54
N CYS A 694 -13.70 2.16 44.55
CA CYS A 694 -14.73 1.80 43.58
C CYS A 694 -16.03 1.36 44.28
N ARG A 695 -15.94 0.42 45.23
CA ARG A 695 -17.09 -0.03 46.03
C ARG A 695 -17.74 1.09 46.86
N LYS A 696 -16.95 2.06 47.33
CA LYS A 696 -17.46 3.22 48.07
C LYS A 696 -18.22 4.16 47.12
N LEU A 697 -17.70 4.40 45.93
CA LEU A 697 -18.32 5.20 44.88
C LEU A 697 -19.63 4.57 44.38
N ASP A 698 -19.63 3.27 44.08
CA ASP A 698 -20.85 2.53 43.71
C ASP A 698 -21.94 2.68 44.76
N LYS A 699 -21.60 2.50 46.04
CA LYS A 699 -22.55 2.65 47.16
C LYS A 699 -23.05 4.09 47.30
N ARG A 700 -22.21 5.10 47.07
CA ARG A 700 -22.62 6.51 47.09
C ARG A 700 -23.59 6.80 45.95
N HIS A 701 -23.24 6.38 44.74
CA HIS A 701 -24.05 6.60 43.54
C HIS A 701 -25.40 5.85 43.60
N LEU A 702 -25.42 4.60 44.05
CA LEU A 702 -26.68 3.85 44.31
C LEU A 702 -27.60 4.54 45.33
N LYS A 703 -27.04 5.22 46.34
CA LYS A 703 -27.84 6.01 47.30
C LYS A 703 -28.40 7.28 46.67
N ARG A 704 -27.69 7.91 45.72
CA ARG A 704 -28.17 9.07 44.96
C ARG A 704 -29.34 8.67 44.05
N LEU A 705 -29.19 7.57 43.31
CA LEU A 705 -30.22 7.00 42.44
C LEU A 705 -31.53 6.68 43.16
N ARG A 706 -31.46 6.16 44.40
CA ARG A 706 -32.68 5.88 45.20
C ARG A 706 -33.46 7.12 45.62
N LYS A 707 -32.85 8.30 45.55
CA LYS A 707 -33.46 9.59 45.92
C LYS A 707 -33.97 10.37 44.71
N GLN A 708 -33.60 9.98 43.49
CA GLN A 708 -34.00 10.63 42.25
C GLN A 708 -35.28 10.00 41.69
N THR A 709 -36.08 10.82 41.00
CA THR A 709 -37.37 10.42 40.41
C THR A 709 -37.26 9.87 38.98
N ALA A 710 -36.12 10.09 38.30
CA ALA A 710 -35.83 9.59 36.96
C ALA A 710 -34.37 9.14 36.86
N HIS A 711 -34.13 8.06 36.11
CA HIS A 711 -32.78 7.55 35.82
C HIS A 711 -32.22 8.21 34.57
N SER A 712 -30.98 8.69 34.62
CA SER A 712 -30.30 9.31 33.48
C SER A 712 -29.36 8.34 32.78
N ARG A 713 -28.98 8.66 31.54
CA ARG A 713 -27.89 7.95 30.83
C ARG A 713 -26.53 8.19 31.51
N ALA A 714 -26.38 9.30 32.24
CA ALA A 714 -25.17 9.63 32.99
C ALA A 714 -24.94 8.64 34.14
N ASP A 715 -26.00 8.20 34.82
CA ASP A 715 -25.90 7.22 35.90
C ASP A 715 -25.41 5.84 35.40
N LEU A 716 -25.88 5.43 34.22
CA LEU A 716 -25.41 4.21 33.58
C LEU A 716 -23.92 4.32 33.22
N LEU A 717 -23.52 5.46 32.62
CA LEU A 717 -22.12 5.71 32.28
C LEU A 717 -21.22 5.70 33.53
N PHE A 718 -21.68 6.25 34.65
CA PHE A 718 -20.92 6.25 35.90
C PHE A 718 -20.59 4.83 36.38
N PHE A 719 -21.57 3.92 36.35
CA PHE A 719 -21.33 2.50 36.68
C PHE A 719 -20.43 1.80 35.65
N GLU A 720 -20.60 2.10 34.37
CA GLU A 720 -19.75 1.55 33.31
C GLU A 720 -18.28 1.96 33.52
N ILE A 721 -18.02 3.24 33.83
CA ILE A 721 -16.66 3.74 34.12
C ILE A 721 -16.05 3.02 35.33
N ILE A 722 -16.80 2.83 36.41
CA ILE A 722 -16.31 2.10 37.59
C ILE A 722 -16.01 0.64 37.24
N SER A 723 -16.89 -0.01 36.49
CA SER A 723 -16.71 -1.40 36.07
C SER A 723 -15.51 -1.59 35.16
N ASP A 724 -15.31 -0.70 34.18
CA ASP A 724 -14.14 -0.71 33.31
C ASP A 724 -12.86 -0.40 34.09
N THR A 725 -12.90 0.51 35.06
CA THR A 725 -11.75 0.80 35.95
C THR A 725 -11.32 -0.44 36.74
N ALA A 726 -12.28 -1.16 37.33
CA ALA A 726 -11.99 -2.41 38.03
C ALA A 726 -11.39 -3.47 37.09
N THR A 727 -11.93 -3.58 35.87
CA THR A 727 -11.43 -4.52 34.86
C THR A 727 -10.01 -4.17 34.39
N ILE A 728 -9.70 -2.89 34.17
CA ILE A 728 -8.36 -2.41 33.83
C ILE A 728 -7.37 -2.78 34.94
N LEU A 729 -7.76 -2.55 36.20
CA LEU A 729 -6.95 -2.86 37.37
C LEU A 729 -6.64 -4.36 37.49
N ASP A 730 -7.68 -5.21 37.39
CA ASP A 730 -7.53 -6.67 37.51
C ASP A 730 -6.62 -7.25 36.42
N ASN A 731 -6.78 -6.79 35.18
CA ASN A 731 -5.93 -7.24 34.09
C ASN A 731 -4.50 -6.68 34.20
N THR A 732 -4.30 -5.50 34.78
CA THR A 732 -2.96 -4.96 35.06
C THR A 732 -2.22 -5.81 36.09
N LEU A 733 -2.87 -6.17 37.20
CA LEU A 733 -2.32 -7.07 38.22
C LEU A 733 -2.00 -8.44 37.64
N LEU A 734 -2.91 -9.00 36.85
CA LEU A 734 -2.72 -10.30 36.22
C LEU A 734 -1.48 -10.31 35.30
N MET A 735 -1.27 -9.26 34.50
CA MET A 735 -0.07 -9.15 33.66
C MET A 735 1.23 -9.14 34.50
N LEU A 736 1.25 -8.43 35.62
CA LEU A 736 2.41 -8.37 36.51
C LEU A 736 2.70 -9.70 37.17
N HIS A 737 1.69 -10.39 37.70
CA HIS A 737 1.87 -11.70 38.34
C HIS A 737 2.39 -12.74 37.35
N VAL A 738 1.87 -12.73 36.13
CA VAL A 738 2.35 -13.60 35.05
C VAL A 738 3.85 -13.33 34.78
N LEU A 739 4.26 -12.07 34.70
CA LEU A 739 5.67 -11.71 34.46
C LEU A 739 6.60 -11.98 35.64
N GLU A 740 6.11 -11.88 36.87
CA GLU A 740 6.88 -12.26 38.06
C GLU A 740 7.11 -13.77 38.13
N GLN A 741 6.11 -14.58 37.75
CA GLN A 741 6.26 -16.03 37.64
C GLN A 741 7.35 -16.41 36.65
N TYR A 742 7.44 -15.74 35.49
CA TYR A 742 8.55 -15.92 34.56
C TYR A 742 9.91 -15.55 35.14
N ARG A 743 10.00 -14.45 35.88
CA ARG A 743 11.25 -14.01 36.51
C ARG A 743 11.78 -15.05 37.50
N LYS A 744 10.90 -15.70 38.26
CA LYS A 744 11.27 -16.74 39.25
C LYS A 744 11.63 -18.09 38.62
N GLN A 745 11.25 -18.33 37.36
CA GLN A 745 11.54 -19.55 36.61
C GLN A 745 12.84 -19.47 35.77
N ALA A 746 13.51 -18.31 35.69
CA ALA A 746 14.81 -18.21 35.05
C ALA A 746 15.85 -19.01 35.85
N PRO A 747 16.62 -19.93 35.23
CA PRO A 747 17.64 -20.67 35.95
C PRO A 747 18.71 -19.71 36.46
N TYR A 748 19.12 -19.92 37.72
CA TYR A 748 20.31 -19.37 38.33
C TYR A 748 21.46 -19.33 37.30
N LEU A 749 21.87 -18.14 36.90
CA LEU A 749 23.15 -17.93 36.22
C LEU A 749 24.19 -17.70 37.31
N GLU A 750 25.10 -18.67 37.42
CA GLU A 750 26.48 -18.59 37.92
C GLU A 750 26.68 -17.98 39.32
N ASP A 751 26.61 -18.85 40.34
CA ASP A 751 27.60 -18.75 41.44
C ASP A 751 28.79 -19.63 41.02
N GLU A 752 29.87 -18.97 40.56
CA GLU A 752 31.21 -19.56 40.47
C GLU A 752 31.67 -19.92 41.89
N ASP A 753 31.44 -21.13 42.40
CA ASP A 753 32.15 -21.67 43.59
C ASP A 753 31.87 -23.17 43.91
N GLU A 754 31.44 -24.01 42.95
CA GLU A 754 31.25 -25.47 43.20
C GLU A 754 32.12 -26.42 42.34
N ASP A 755 33.11 -25.89 41.61
CA ASP A 755 34.02 -26.72 40.79
C ASP A 755 35.22 -27.32 41.54
N GLU A 756 35.38 -27.08 42.86
CA GLU A 756 36.48 -27.69 43.64
C GLU A 756 36.14 -29.04 44.31
N GLU A 757 34.87 -29.41 44.47
CA GLU A 757 34.51 -30.69 45.12
C GLU A 757 34.33 -31.88 44.16
N VAL A 758 34.08 -31.64 42.87
CA VAL A 758 33.86 -32.72 41.88
C VAL A 758 35.17 -33.26 41.29
N GLU A 759 36.27 -32.50 41.32
CA GLU A 759 37.60 -32.98 40.89
C GLU A 759 38.32 -33.85 41.95
N ALA A 760 37.89 -33.82 43.21
CA ALA A 760 38.47 -34.62 44.28
C ALA A 760 37.97 -36.08 44.26
N GLU A 761 36.67 -36.31 44.01
CA GLU A 761 36.09 -37.67 44.00
C GLU A 761 36.41 -38.49 42.74
N GLN A 762 36.81 -37.85 41.64
CA GLN A 762 37.20 -38.56 40.41
C GLN A 762 38.66 -39.06 40.40
N LYS A 763 39.52 -38.63 41.34
CA LYS A 763 40.91 -39.11 41.45
C LYS A 763 41.09 -40.31 42.38
N GLU A 764 40.12 -40.67 43.22
CA GLU A 764 40.20 -41.87 44.08
C GLU A 764 39.62 -43.15 43.45
N SER A 765 38.90 -43.08 42.32
CA SER A 765 38.45 -44.29 41.60
C SER A 765 39.44 -44.83 40.55
N LYS A 766 40.65 -44.25 40.46
CA LYS A 766 41.71 -44.66 39.52
C LYS A 766 43.10 -44.87 40.15
N LYS A 767 43.17 -45.30 41.41
CA LYS A 767 44.40 -45.88 41.98
C LYS A 767 44.13 -47.19 42.71
#